data_AF-A0A2T7H7L4-F1
#
_entry.id   AF-A0A2T7H7L4-F1
#
_cell.length_a   1.000
_cell.length_b   1.000
_cell.length_c   1.000
_cell.angle_alpha   90.00
_cell.angle_beta   90.00
_cell.angle_gamma   90.00
#
_symmetry.space_group_name_H-M   'P 1'
#
loop_
_entity.id
_entity.type
_entity.pdbx_description
1 polymer ?
#
loop_
_entity_poly.entity_id
_entity_poly.type
_entity_poly.pdbx_seq_one_letter_code
_entity_poly.pdbx_strand_id
1 'polypeptide(L)'
;MIKYTVYALAAMATIVMFFIITLPLSVEVQLFLGLSVLLVMHVAKAFPGTLGRVVFLSLGGILVGRYVFWRVSQTIPPFDNFYDFVPGVVLLTAELFCILMFFLSALIVSDRYERPRQVQDTDEDAPTVDVFIPSYNEEPGLVACTIASALNMDYPKHKFRVYLLDDGATVQKLNSPDRAVSRAAHARREALQRICEDLGATYVARERNEHAKAGNLNYGLSKSVGDLVVVFDADHAPAREFLRETVAYFRDPKMFLVQTPHFFLNPDPVERNLRTFDVMPSENDMFYGMIQKGLDKWDATFFCGSGAVLRRAALNEVGGFSGVSITEDCETALELHSRGWKSAYVDRPMIAGLQPETIASFIGQRSRWCRGMMQILLLKSPLFKPGLNFMQRIAYMSSAMFWLFPFPRLVFILAPMLFILFNMKIYIASPQEFLAYTMTYILAVISIQSGLYGKLRWPWISELYEYIQSIFLFPAIISVLLNPRAPKFNVTSKGETLEEEQLSVLAWPYIVLFAVMLCVTGVLFWRIEHDPGQSVLLTVVGVWQVFNLLISGAALGAILERKEVRTAPRILTNRAAVLQLHNETLPVVLKEANTNGVLMQLEKMPEGGNILGDTGVLKFMPSRKSRGAADKDGREVMSPEEQTVRVRIASQRAGNAGMMLGAGYVDSVANCAMASSDLIYSDLTIPKALHNRKLSGSSVLSGSLRIARWALSAGIRIPMLAVLSLLRSGLRRKPAAGAQELPETLLTPAE
;
A
#
# COMPACT_ATOMS: atom_id res chain seq x y z
N MET A 1 13.72 -39.87 -12.46
CA MET A 1 13.11 -40.68 -11.37
C MET A 1 12.65 -39.83 -10.19
N ILE A 2 13.51 -39.02 -9.55
CA ILE A 2 13.15 -38.22 -8.35
C ILE A 2 11.87 -37.37 -8.53
N LYS A 3 11.72 -36.63 -9.65
CA LYS A 3 10.50 -35.83 -9.91
C LYS A 3 9.23 -36.68 -9.94
N TYR A 4 9.26 -37.83 -10.60
CA TYR A 4 8.10 -38.74 -10.69
C TYR A 4 7.75 -39.35 -9.32
N THR A 5 8.76 -39.70 -8.51
CA THR A 5 8.54 -40.16 -7.13
C THR A 5 7.90 -39.07 -6.28
N VAL A 6 8.36 -37.82 -6.38
CA VAL A 6 7.76 -36.68 -5.66
C VAL A 6 6.30 -36.47 -6.08
N TYR A 7 6.00 -36.52 -7.38
CA TYR A 7 4.62 -36.41 -7.85
C TYR A 7 3.73 -37.58 -7.38
N ALA A 8 4.24 -38.81 -7.38
CA ALA A 8 3.51 -39.97 -6.88
C ALA A 8 3.21 -39.86 -5.37
N LEU A 9 4.19 -39.44 -4.56
CA LEU A 9 4.00 -39.20 -3.14
C LEU A 9 3.03 -38.05 -2.87
N ALA A 10 3.12 -36.96 -3.63
CA ALA A 10 2.18 -35.85 -3.54
C ALA A 10 0.75 -36.29 -3.88
N ALA A 11 0.57 -37.06 -4.95
CA ALA A 11 -0.74 -37.61 -5.33
C ALA A 11 -1.32 -38.52 -4.24
N MET A 12 -0.50 -39.42 -3.68
CA MET A 12 -0.91 -40.28 -2.57
C MET A 12 -1.30 -39.46 -1.33
N ALA A 13 -0.50 -38.45 -0.97
CA ALA A 13 -0.82 -37.54 0.13
C ALA A 13 -2.12 -36.77 -0.10
N THR A 14 -2.38 -36.31 -1.35
CA THR A 14 -3.64 -35.67 -1.72
C THR A 14 -4.84 -36.62 -1.59
N ILE A 15 -4.70 -37.88 -2.01
CA ILE A 15 -5.76 -38.90 -1.86
C ILE A 15 -6.06 -39.15 -0.38
N VAL A 16 -5.03 -39.32 0.45
CA VAL A 16 -5.18 -39.51 1.90
C VAL A 16 -5.83 -38.28 2.54
N MET A 17 -5.38 -37.07 2.17
CA MET A 17 -5.95 -35.82 2.67
C MET A 17 -7.43 -35.69 2.28
N PHE A 18 -7.78 -36.01 1.03
CA PHE A 18 -9.16 -36.00 0.56
C PHE A 18 -10.02 -36.99 1.36
N PHE A 19 -9.54 -38.21 1.56
CA PHE A 19 -10.22 -39.22 2.37
C PHE A 19 -10.47 -38.74 3.81
N ILE A 20 -9.47 -38.13 4.46
CA ILE A 20 -9.61 -37.53 5.80
C ILE A 20 -10.62 -36.38 5.77
N ILE A 21 -10.66 -35.56 4.72
CA ILE A 21 -11.58 -34.43 4.61
C ILE A 21 -13.03 -34.90 4.49
N THR A 22 -13.28 -35.94 3.69
CA THR A 22 -14.64 -36.42 3.40
C THR A 22 -15.18 -37.42 4.43
N LEU A 23 -14.37 -37.82 5.41
CA LEU A 23 -14.76 -38.84 6.38
C LEU A 23 -15.95 -38.36 7.22
N PRO A 24 -17.08 -39.10 7.25
CA PRO A 24 -18.22 -38.75 8.08
C PRO A 24 -17.87 -39.00 9.55
N LEU A 25 -17.97 -37.97 10.38
CA LEU A 25 -17.67 -38.02 11.81
C LEU A 25 -18.87 -37.53 12.60
N SER A 26 -19.04 -38.06 13.82
CA SER A 26 -19.95 -37.43 14.79
C SER A 26 -19.41 -36.04 15.16
N VAL A 27 -20.30 -35.19 15.68
CA VAL A 27 -19.96 -33.81 16.05
C VAL A 27 -18.87 -33.77 17.12
N GLU A 28 -18.91 -34.70 18.08
CA GLU A 28 -17.93 -34.82 19.17
C GLU A 28 -16.55 -35.22 18.63
N VAL A 29 -16.51 -36.20 17.71
CA VAL A 29 -15.27 -36.67 17.10
C VAL A 29 -14.66 -35.59 16.21
N GLN A 30 -15.49 -34.85 15.45
CA GLN A 30 -15.05 -33.69 14.68
C GLN A 30 -14.44 -32.62 15.59
N LEU A 31 -15.09 -32.26 16.68
CA LEU A 31 -14.59 -31.25 17.61
C LEU A 31 -13.24 -31.67 18.21
N PHE A 32 -13.14 -32.93 18.66
CA PHE A 32 -11.89 -33.49 19.19
C PHE A 32 -10.77 -33.46 18.15
N LEU A 33 -11.05 -33.88 16.91
CA LEU A 33 -10.10 -33.81 15.80
C LEU A 33 -9.66 -32.37 15.56
N GLY A 34 -10.61 -31.44 15.49
CA GLY A 34 -10.36 -30.01 15.27
C GLY A 34 -9.43 -29.42 16.31
N LEU A 35 -9.72 -29.64 17.59
CA LEU A 35 -8.89 -29.15 18.70
C LEU A 35 -7.51 -29.81 18.72
N SER A 36 -7.42 -31.11 18.43
CA SER A 36 -6.16 -31.83 18.35
C SER A 36 -5.27 -31.30 17.22
N VAL A 37 -5.84 -31.10 16.02
CA VAL A 37 -5.11 -30.53 14.87
C VAL A 37 -4.67 -29.10 15.17
N LEU A 38 -5.51 -28.27 15.80
CA LEU A 38 -5.12 -26.92 16.23
C LEU A 38 -3.93 -26.92 17.22
N LEU A 39 -3.93 -27.85 18.17
CA LEU A 39 -2.82 -28.02 19.10
C LEU A 39 -1.53 -28.38 18.35
N VAL A 40 -1.59 -29.37 17.45
CA VAL A 40 -0.44 -29.78 16.63
C VAL A 40 0.02 -28.65 15.71
N MET A 41 -0.90 -27.87 15.13
CA MET A 41 -0.58 -26.68 14.34
C MET A 41 0.21 -25.66 15.16
N HIS A 42 -0.15 -25.44 16.42
CA HIS A 42 0.56 -24.50 17.28
C HIS A 42 2.01 -24.94 17.54
N VAL A 43 2.23 -26.24 17.72
CA VAL A 43 3.57 -26.82 17.81
C VAL A 43 4.31 -26.73 16.47
N ALA A 44 3.65 -27.07 15.36
CA ALA A 44 4.22 -27.04 14.02
C ALA A 44 4.75 -25.64 13.62
N LYS A 45 4.03 -24.59 14.03
CA LYS A 45 4.39 -23.19 13.82
C LYS A 45 5.73 -22.80 14.44
N ALA A 46 6.16 -23.47 15.51
CA ALA A 46 7.42 -23.18 16.19
C ALA A 46 8.66 -23.72 15.46
N PHE A 47 8.50 -24.71 14.56
CA PHE A 47 9.63 -25.26 13.85
C PHE A 47 10.17 -24.29 12.78
N PRO A 48 11.50 -24.08 12.72
CA PRO A 48 12.11 -23.23 11.70
C PRO A 48 12.08 -23.89 10.32
N GLY A 49 12.24 -23.08 9.28
CA GLY A 49 12.37 -23.53 7.89
C GLY A 49 11.05 -23.80 7.16
N THR A 50 11.20 -24.30 5.93
CA THR A 50 10.09 -24.52 4.98
C THR A 50 9.24 -25.73 5.35
N LEU A 51 9.84 -26.82 5.84
CA LEU A 51 9.10 -28.03 6.22
C LEU A 51 8.07 -27.76 7.32
N GLY A 52 8.48 -27.08 8.41
CA GLY A 52 7.57 -26.70 9.49
C GLY A 52 6.42 -25.82 8.99
N ARG A 53 6.71 -24.88 8.08
CA ARG A 53 5.68 -24.03 7.45
C ARG A 53 4.71 -24.83 6.59
N VAL A 54 5.19 -25.74 5.75
CA VAL A 54 4.34 -26.56 4.89
C VAL A 54 3.46 -27.51 5.72
N VAL A 55 4.00 -28.14 6.77
CA VAL A 55 3.21 -28.97 7.70
C VAL A 55 2.14 -28.14 8.38
N PHE A 56 2.50 -26.96 8.90
CA PHE A 56 1.57 -26.03 9.54
C PHE A 56 0.41 -25.63 8.61
N LEU A 57 0.71 -25.27 7.35
CA LEU A 57 -0.30 -24.92 6.35
C LEU A 57 -1.15 -26.13 5.95
N SER A 58 -0.55 -27.32 5.82
CA SER A 58 -1.26 -28.55 5.44
C SER A 58 -2.26 -28.98 6.51
N LEU A 59 -1.88 -28.91 7.79
CA LEU A 59 -2.78 -29.21 8.92
C LEU A 59 -3.98 -28.25 8.96
N GLY A 60 -3.76 -26.95 8.78
CA GLY A 60 -4.89 -26.01 8.68
C GLY A 60 -5.72 -26.24 7.43
N GLY A 61 -5.10 -26.62 6.31
CA GLY A 61 -5.78 -27.02 5.08
C GLY A 61 -6.75 -28.19 5.27
N ILE A 62 -6.43 -29.15 6.14
CA ILE A 62 -7.34 -30.25 6.51
C ILE A 62 -8.59 -29.71 7.21
N LEU A 63 -8.44 -28.82 8.20
CA LEU A 63 -9.58 -28.24 8.92
C LEU A 63 -10.46 -27.38 7.99
N VAL A 64 -9.84 -26.58 7.13
CA VAL A 64 -10.53 -25.79 6.11
C VAL A 64 -11.28 -26.73 5.15
N GLY A 65 -10.63 -27.79 4.66
CA GLY A 65 -11.25 -28.77 3.76
C GLY A 65 -12.44 -29.47 4.41
N ARG A 66 -12.33 -29.88 5.68
CA ARG A 66 -13.43 -30.49 6.44
C ARG A 66 -14.61 -29.53 6.61
N TYR A 67 -14.34 -28.26 6.91
CA TYR A 67 -15.37 -27.23 6.95
C TYR A 67 -16.05 -27.04 5.60
N VAL A 68 -15.29 -26.95 4.50
CA VAL A 68 -15.86 -26.83 3.14
C VAL A 68 -16.75 -28.01 2.80
N PHE A 69 -16.28 -29.24 3.05
CA PHE A 69 -17.05 -30.44 2.76
C PHE A 69 -18.38 -30.45 3.53
N TRP A 70 -18.34 -30.17 4.84
CA TRP A 70 -19.54 -30.07 5.66
C TRP A 70 -20.46 -28.92 5.22
N ARG A 71 -19.91 -27.73 4.97
CA ARG A 71 -20.67 -26.54 4.55
C ARG A 71 -21.44 -26.82 3.26
N VAL A 72 -20.78 -27.41 2.26
CA VAL A 72 -21.41 -27.71 0.96
C VAL A 72 -22.40 -28.87 1.04
N SER A 73 -22.11 -29.92 1.80
CA SER A 73 -22.91 -31.15 1.80
C SER A 73 -24.11 -31.13 2.74
N GLN A 74 -24.05 -30.39 3.85
CA GLN A 74 -25.01 -30.54 4.96
C GLN A 74 -25.73 -29.26 5.38
N THR A 75 -25.25 -28.08 4.99
CA THR A 75 -25.71 -26.82 5.60
C THR A 75 -26.40 -25.84 4.65
N ILE A 76 -26.53 -26.21 3.38
CA ILE A 76 -27.23 -25.42 2.36
C ILE A 76 -28.74 -25.65 2.51
N PRO A 77 -29.57 -24.58 2.48
CA PRO A 77 -31.02 -24.75 2.44
C PRO A 77 -31.50 -25.57 1.24
N PRO A 78 -32.65 -26.23 1.32
CA PRO A 78 -33.17 -26.99 0.20
C PRO A 78 -33.64 -26.05 -0.92
N PHE A 79 -33.52 -26.50 -2.18
CA PHE A 79 -33.78 -25.69 -3.38
C PHE A 79 -35.25 -25.26 -3.53
N ASP A 80 -36.18 -26.00 -2.92
CA ASP A 80 -37.61 -25.68 -2.91
C ASP A 80 -37.94 -24.42 -2.08
N ASN A 81 -37.08 -24.05 -1.13
CA ASN A 81 -37.20 -22.82 -0.35
C ASN A 81 -36.24 -21.72 -0.85
N PHE A 82 -36.60 -21.09 -1.97
CA PHE A 82 -35.81 -20.00 -2.57
C PHE A 82 -35.49 -18.84 -1.63
N TYR A 83 -36.38 -18.56 -0.67
CA TYR A 83 -36.23 -17.46 0.30
C TYR A 83 -34.97 -17.60 1.15
N ASP A 84 -34.67 -18.83 1.59
CA ASP A 84 -33.45 -19.15 2.33
C ASP A 84 -32.31 -19.59 1.41
N PHE A 85 -32.63 -20.33 0.34
CA PHE A 85 -31.65 -20.93 -0.57
C PHE A 85 -30.78 -19.89 -1.28
N VAL A 86 -31.38 -18.87 -1.91
CA VAL A 86 -30.63 -17.87 -2.68
C VAL A 86 -29.61 -17.14 -1.82
N PRO A 87 -29.98 -16.48 -0.70
CA PRO A 87 -29.00 -15.84 0.17
C PRO A 87 -28.04 -16.85 0.84
N GLY A 88 -28.46 -18.09 1.07
CA GLY A 88 -27.59 -19.17 1.53
C GLY A 88 -26.47 -19.52 0.54
N VAL A 89 -26.79 -19.62 -0.76
CA VAL A 89 -25.82 -19.85 -1.83
C VAL A 89 -24.91 -18.63 -2.03
N VAL A 90 -25.43 -17.41 -1.89
CA VAL A 90 -24.62 -16.19 -1.94
C VAL A 90 -23.60 -16.17 -0.79
N LEU A 91 -24.02 -16.51 0.43
CA LEU A 91 -23.12 -16.65 1.58
C LEU A 91 -22.05 -17.73 1.33
N LEU A 92 -22.46 -18.91 0.84
CA LEU A 92 -21.53 -19.99 0.49
C LEU A 92 -20.51 -19.53 -0.56
N THR A 93 -20.95 -18.80 -1.58
CA THR A 93 -20.07 -18.30 -2.65
C THR A 93 -19.03 -17.33 -2.10
N ALA A 94 -19.43 -16.44 -1.19
CA ALA A 94 -18.51 -15.54 -0.48
C ALA A 94 -17.48 -16.32 0.37
N GLU A 95 -17.93 -17.32 1.13
CA GLU A 95 -17.06 -18.17 1.95
C GLU A 95 -16.06 -18.96 1.08
N LEU A 96 -16.54 -19.62 0.02
CA LEU A 96 -15.69 -20.38 -0.91
C LEU A 96 -14.69 -19.48 -1.63
N PHE A 97 -15.06 -18.25 -1.98
CA PHE A 97 -14.13 -17.28 -2.53
C PHE A 97 -13.03 -16.91 -1.53
N CYS A 98 -13.36 -16.64 -0.27
CA CYS A 98 -12.35 -16.37 0.77
C CYS A 98 -11.43 -17.57 0.98
N ILE A 99 -11.96 -18.79 0.95
CA ILE A 99 -11.19 -20.02 1.10
C ILE A 99 -10.27 -20.25 -0.10
N LEU A 100 -10.75 -19.99 -1.31
CA LEU A 100 -9.91 -20.00 -2.52
C LEU A 100 -8.76 -19.01 -2.38
N MET A 101 -9.04 -17.76 -2.00
CA MET A 101 -8.02 -16.74 -1.79
C MET A 101 -7.02 -17.12 -0.69
N PHE A 102 -7.50 -17.76 0.38
CA PHE A 102 -6.64 -18.31 1.44
C PHE A 102 -5.66 -19.35 0.88
N PHE A 103 -6.12 -20.31 0.07
CA PHE A 103 -5.24 -21.32 -0.53
C PHE A 103 -4.27 -20.71 -1.55
N LEU A 104 -4.73 -19.80 -2.41
CA LEU A 104 -3.86 -19.10 -3.37
C LEU A 104 -2.75 -18.35 -2.65
N SER A 105 -3.09 -17.57 -1.63
CA SER A 105 -2.13 -16.81 -0.82
C SER A 105 -1.16 -17.75 -0.10
N ALA A 106 -1.66 -18.80 0.55
CA ALA A 106 -0.84 -19.78 1.27
C ALA A 106 0.17 -20.50 0.36
N LEU A 107 -0.21 -20.81 -0.88
CA LEU A 107 0.69 -21.40 -1.87
C LEU A 107 1.81 -20.44 -2.25
N ILE A 108 1.50 -19.16 -2.47
CA ILE A 108 2.49 -18.14 -2.84
C ILE A 108 3.53 -17.96 -1.73
N VAL A 109 3.12 -17.87 -0.47
CA VAL A 109 4.01 -17.62 0.68
C VAL A 109 4.44 -18.89 1.42
N SER A 110 4.21 -20.06 0.81
CA SER A 110 4.51 -21.36 1.40
C SER A 110 6.00 -21.54 1.74
N ASP A 111 6.88 -20.95 0.95
CA ASP A 111 8.32 -20.93 1.19
C ASP A 111 8.76 -19.66 1.93
N ARG A 112 9.77 -19.78 2.80
CA ARG A 112 10.42 -18.63 3.44
C ARG A 112 11.52 -18.12 2.51
N TYR A 113 11.12 -17.70 1.31
CA TYR A 113 12.08 -17.32 0.29
C TYR A 113 12.76 -15.98 0.61
N GLU A 114 14.09 -16.01 0.62
CA GLU A 114 14.94 -14.84 0.69
C GLU A 114 15.92 -14.89 -0.48
N ARG A 115 15.84 -13.88 -1.35
CA ARG A 115 16.73 -13.78 -2.50
C ARG A 115 18.15 -13.44 -2.04
N PRO A 116 19.18 -14.15 -2.52
CA PRO A 116 20.57 -13.78 -2.27
C PRO A 116 20.86 -12.36 -2.78
N ARG A 117 21.41 -11.53 -1.91
CA ARG A 117 21.76 -10.14 -2.23
C ARG A 117 22.86 -10.09 -3.29
N GLN A 118 22.64 -9.29 -4.34
CA GLN A 118 23.65 -8.95 -5.34
C GLN A 118 23.90 -7.45 -5.34
N VAL A 119 25.18 -7.06 -5.41
CA VAL A 119 25.61 -5.65 -5.39
C VAL A 119 26.57 -5.41 -6.56
N GLN A 120 26.46 -4.25 -7.20
CA GLN A 120 27.38 -3.80 -8.23
C GLN A 120 28.57 -3.05 -7.59
N ASP A 121 29.61 -3.79 -7.24
CA ASP A 121 30.76 -3.23 -6.50
C ASP A 121 31.73 -2.37 -7.31
N THR A 122 31.81 -2.59 -8.63
CA THR A 122 32.76 -1.94 -9.54
C THR A 122 32.04 -1.16 -10.64
N ASP A 123 32.77 -0.23 -11.25
CA ASP A 123 32.21 0.68 -12.27
C ASP A 123 32.46 0.20 -13.70
N GLU A 124 33.39 -0.74 -13.90
CA GLU A 124 33.82 -1.24 -15.21
C GLU A 124 32.65 -1.88 -15.98
N ASP A 125 31.93 -2.81 -15.34
CA ASP A 125 30.82 -3.55 -15.93
C ASP A 125 29.45 -2.92 -15.66
N ALA A 126 29.42 -1.66 -15.23
CA ALA A 126 28.17 -0.96 -14.95
C ALA A 126 27.36 -0.72 -16.25
N PRO A 127 26.12 -1.26 -16.36
CA PRO A 127 25.28 -1.02 -17.53
C PRO A 127 24.85 0.44 -17.61
N THR A 128 24.45 0.88 -18.81
CA THR A 128 23.87 2.22 -18.98
C THR A 128 22.43 2.27 -18.47
N VAL A 129 22.03 3.37 -17.83
CA VAL A 129 20.72 3.48 -17.15
C VAL A 129 20.04 4.81 -17.48
N ASP A 130 18.80 4.76 -17.93
CA ASP A 130 17.92 5.94 -17.99
C ASP A 130 16.98 5.94 -16.79
N VAL A 131 16.93 7.05 -16.05
CA VAL A 131 16.04 7.22 -14.90
C VAL A 131 14.88 8.11 -15.30
N PHE A 132 13.67 7.56 -15.28
CA PHE A 132 12.44 8.26 -15.64
C PHE A 132 11.65 8.65 -14.40
N ILE A 133 11.27 9.94 -14.36
CA ILE A 133 10.41 10.52 -13.35
C ILE A 133 9.15 11.05 -14.05
N PRO A 134 8.08 10.26 -14.23
CA PRO A 134 6.82 10.77 -14.75
C PRO A 134 6.10 11.68 -13.76
N SER A 135 5.57 12.81 -14.25
CA SER A 135 4.82 13.79 -13.47
C SER A 135 3.63 14.34 -14.27
N TYR A 136 2.55 14.74 -13.58
CA TYR A 136 1.34 15.30 -14.17
C TYR A 136 0.86 16.58 -13.47
N ASN A 137 0.60 16.52 -12.16
CA ASN A 137 0.08 17.64 -11.36
C ASN A 137 0.87 17.88 -10.07
N GLU A 138 1.95 17.13 -9.83
CA GLU A 138 2.75 17.26 -8.62
C GLU A 138 3.42 18.64 -8.54
N GLU A 139 3.54 19.17 -7.33
CA GLU A 139 4.17 20.47 -7.09
C GLU A 139 5.64 20.45 -7.54
N PRO A 140 6.13 21.50 -8.23
CA PRO A 140 7.52 21.57 -8.70
C PRO A 140 8.58 21.31 -7.63
N GLY A 141 8.38 21.76 -6.38
CA GLY A 141 9.31 21.51 -5.28
C GLY A 141 9.44 20.02 -4.90
N LEU A 142 8.32 19.29 -4.91
CA LEU A 142 8.30 17.84 -4.70
C LEU A 142 9.04 17.11 -5.83
N VAL A 143 8.73 17.46 -7.07
CA VAL A 143 9.39 16.90 -8.26
C VAL A 143 10.91 17.15 -8.21
N ALA A 144 11.31 18.38 -7.85
CA ALA A 144 12.72 18.75 -7.72
C ALA A 144 13.46 17.87 -6.70
N CYS A 145 12.85 17.55 -5.55
CA CYS A 145 13.44 16.68 -4.54
C CYS A 145 13.71 15.26 -5.08
N THR A 146 12.78 14.72 -5.88
CA THR A 146 12.94 13.41 -6.52
C THR A 146 14.03 13.44 -7.61
N ILE A 147 14.08 14.48 -8.43
CA ILE A 147 15.17 14.68 -9.42
C ILE A 147 16.53 14.77 -8.72
N ALA A 148 16.65 15.61 -7.70
CA ALA A 148 17.88 15.77 -6.93
C ALA A 148 18.34 14.44 -6.31
N SER A 149 17.41 13.66 -5.76
CA SER A 149 17.72 12.33 -5.19
C SER A 149 18.13 11.31 -6.24
N ALA A 150 17.51 11.31 -7.41
CA ALA A 150 17.94 10.48 -8.52
C ALA A 150 19.35 10.85 -9.02
N LEU A 151 19.66 12.14 -9.12
CA LEU A 151 20.98 12.62 -9.52
C LEU A 151 22.07 12.27 -8.48
N ASN A 152 21.71 12.17 -7.20
CA ASN A 152 22.63 11.87 -6.10
C ASN A 152 22.92 10.38 -5.88
N MET A 153 22.32 9.48 -6.67
CA MET A 153 22.60 8.05 -6.62
C MET A 153 24.09 7.73 -6.88
N ASP A 154 24.59 6.73 -6.15
CA ASP A 154 25.97 6.27 -6.19
C ASP A 154 26.22 5.41 -7.43
N TYR A 155 26.43 6.05 -8.57
CA TYR A 155 26.66 5.38 -9.86
C TYR A 155 27.55 6.24 -10.76
N PRO A 156 28.31 5.67 -11.72
CA PRO A 156 29.15 6.46 -12.62
C PRO A 156 28.31 7.49 -13.38
N LYS A 157 28.58 8.79 -13.20
CA LYS A 157 27.72 9.87 -13.72
C LYS A 157 27.56 9.85 -15.24
N HIS A 158 28.55 9.33 -15.97
CA HIS A 158 28.49 9.17 -17.42
C HIS A 158 27.69 7.94 -17.89
N LYS A 159 27.34 7.02 -16.97
CA LYS A 159 26.58 5.79 -17.26
C LYS A 159 25.08 5.92 -16.99
N PHE A 160 24.61 7.03 -16.43
CA PHE A 160 23.16 7.24 -16.27
C PHE A 160 22.72 8.66 -16.53
N ARG A 161 21.45 8.81 -16.90
CA ARG A 161 20.81 10.11 -17.16
C ARG A 161 19.44 10.16 -16.52
N VAL A 162 19.07 11.33 -16.00
CA VAL A 162 17.76 11.55 -15.34
C VAL A 162 16.87 12.35 -16.28
N TYR A 163 15.65 11.83 -16.51
CA TYR A 163 14.64 12.42 -17.36
C TYR A 163 13.38 12.71 -16.54
N LEU A 164 12.96 13.98 -16.54
CA LEU A 164 11.63 14.37 -16.08
C LEU A 164 10.66 14.25 -17.26
N LEU A 165 9.64 13.41 -17.13
CA LEU A 165 8.63 13.20 -18.16
C LEU A 165 7.33 13.91 -17.74
N ASP A 166 7.05 15.09 -18.29
CA ASP A 166 5.96 15.97 -17.84
C ASP A 166 4.72 15.92 -18.75
N ASP A 167 3.66 15.28 -18.24
CA ASP A 167 2.32 15.25 -18.84
C ASP A 167 1.42 16.41 -18.38
N GLY A 168 1.91 17.22 -17.44
CA GLY A 168 1.23 18.41 -16.93
C GLY A 168 1.26 19.58 -17.91
N ALA A 169 2.26 19.61 -18.79
CA ALA A 169 2.47 20.69 -19.76
C ALA A 169 2.81 20.16 -21.17
N THR A 170 2.00 19.23 -21.67
CA THR A 170 2.05 18.78 -23.08
C THR A 170 1.70 19.92 -24.04
N VAL A 171 2.07 19.78 -25.32
CA VAL A 171 1.69 20.76 -26.36
C VAL A 171 0.16 20.92 -26.42
N GLN A 172 -0.59 19.83 -26.27
CA GLN A 172 -2.04 19.83 -26.15
C GLN A 172 -2.55 20.74 -25.02
N LYS A 173 -1.94 20.69 -23.82
CA LYS A 173 -2.38 21.51 -22.68
C LYS A 173 -2.00 22.98 -22.82
N LEU A 174 -0.82 23.26 -23.37
CA LEU A 174 -0.39 24.63 -23.68
C LEU A 174 -1.34 25.31 -24.66
N ASN A 175 -1.77 24.57 -25.68
CA ASN A 175 -2.71 25.04 -26.69
C ASN A 175 -4.19 24.77 -26.31
N SER A 176 -4.49 24.51 -25.04
CA SER A 176 -5.86 24.27 -24.59
C SER A 176 -6.75 25.50 -24.86
N PRO A 177 -7.99 25.33 -25.36
CA PRO A 177 -8.92 26.45 -25.51
C PRO A 177 -9.33 27.04 -24.16
N ASP A 178 -9.23 26.27 -23.08
CA ASP A 178 -9.39 26.77 -21.72
C ASP A 178 -8.14 27.56 -21.30
N ARG A 179 -8.30 28.88 -21.19
CA ARG A 179 -7.23 29.81 -20.80
C ARG A 179 -6.65 29.51 -19.42
N ALA A 180 -7.41 28.97 -18.48
CA ALA A 180 -6.90 28.63 -17.16
C ALA A 180 -5.94 27.43 -17.25
N VAL A 181 -6.34 26.38 -17.99
CA VAL A 181 -5.50 25.20 -18.24
C VAL A 181 -4.24 25.57 -19.01
N SER A 182 -4.35 26.37 -20.07
CA SER A 182 -3.21 26.82 -20.87
C SER A 182 -2.21 27.62 -20.02
N ARG A 183 -2.67 28.62 -19.25
CA ARG A 183 -1.81 29.42 -18.36
C ARG A 183 -1.11 28.57 -17.32
N ALA A 184 -1.83 27.64 -16.68
CA ALA A 184 -1.24 26.73 -15.69
C ALA A 184 -0.18 25.82 -16.32
N ALA A 185 -0.42 25.31 -17.53
CA ALA A 185 0.56 24.49 -18.26
C ALA A 185 1.81 25.29 -18.64
N HIS A 186 1.67 26.55 -19.09
CA HIS A 186 2.81 27.42 -19.40
C HIS A 186 3.68 27.70 -18.17
N ALA A 187 3.05 28.11 -17.06
CA ALA A 187 3.76 28.37 -15.81
C ALA A 187 4.48 27.12 -15.28
N ARG A 188 3.82 25.95 -15.36
CA ARG A 188 4.42 24.67 -14.99
C ARG A 188 5.63 24.31 -15.84
N ARG A 189 5.52 24.45 -17.17
CA ARG A 189 6.62 24.14 -18.10
C ARG A 189 7.83 25.00 -17.80
N GLU A 190 7.65 26.31 -17.64
CA GLU A 190 8.74 27.25 -17.32
C GLU A 190 9.42 26.86 -16.00
N ALA A 191 8.64 26.60 -14.96
CA ALA A 191 9.18 26.22 -13.65
C ALA A 191 9.98 24.90 -13.70
N LEU A 192 9.43 23.86 -14.33
CA LEU A 192 10.07 22.53 -14.39
C LEU A 192 11.26 22.48 -15.35
N GLN A 193 11.24 23.22 -16.46
CA GLN A 193 12.40 23.37 -17.33
C GLN A 193 13.56 24.02 -16.59
N ARG A 194 13.29 25.13 -15.89
CA ARG A 194 14.30 25.81 -15.08
C ARG A 194 14.87 24.91 -13.98
N ILE A 195 14.02 24.17 -13.26
CA ILE A 195 14.47 23.19 -12.27
C ILE A 195 15.36 22.11 -12.89
N CYS A 196 14.99 21.60 -14.08
CA CYS A 196 15.80 20.61 -14.77
C CYS A 196 17.15 21.17 -15.22
N GLU A 197 17.18 22.39 -15.74
CA GLU A 197 18.41 23.10 -16.12
C GLU A 197 19.32 23.32 -14.91
N ASP A 198 18.78 23.85 -13.81
CA ASP A 198 19.51 24.12 -12.57
C ASP A 198 20.09 22.84 -11.93
N LEU A 199 19.38 21.71 -12.04
CA LEU A 199 19.81 20.41 -11.48
C LEU A 199 20.64 19.57 -12.46
N GLY A 200 20.60 19.85 -13.77
CA GLY A 200 21.24 19.02 -14.80
C GLY A 200 20.45 17.77 -15.20
N ALA A 201 19.12 17.80 -15.10
CA ALA A 201 18.21 16.76 -15.60
C ALA A 201 17.65 17.10 -16.99
N THR A 202 17.16 16.11 -17.72
CA THR A 202 16.54 16.31 -19.04
C THR A 202 15.03 16.47 -18.91
N TYR A 203 14.49 17.63 -19.27
CA TYR A 203 13.03 17.85 -19.35
C TYR A 203 12.47 17.30 -20.66
N VAL A 204 11.40 16.51 -20.58
CA VAL A 204 10.69 15.95 -21.73
C VAL A 204 9.18 16.13 -21.55
N ALA A 205 8.53 16.71 -22.54
CA ALA A 205 7.07 16.76 -22.64
C ALA A 205 6.65 16.34 -24.06
N ARG A 206 5.50 15.68 -24.16
CA ARG A 206 4.97 15.13 -25.42
C ARG A 206 3.91 16.03 -26.06
N GLU A 207 3.54 15.68 -27.29
CA GLU A 207 2.52 16.38 -28.06
C GLU A 207 1.13 16.28 -27.41
N ARG A 208 0.67 15.06 -27.08
CA ARG A 208 -0.68 14.78 -26.59
C ARG A 208 -0.68 13.82 -25.40
N ASN A 209 -1.67 13.96 -24.52
CA ASN A 209 -1.88 13.07 -23.37
C ASN A 209 -2.64 11.80 -23.78
N GLU A 210 -1.93 10.83 -24.36
CA GLU A 210 -2.48 9.53 -24.76
C GLU A 210 -1.98 8.42 -23.83
N HIS A 211 -2.84 7.49 -23.39
CA HIS A 211 -2.45 6.39 -22.49
C HIS A 211 -1.76 6.79 -21.17
N ALA A 212 -2.06 7.99 -20.64
CA ALA A 212 -1.59 8.47 -19.34
C ALA A 212 -0.09 8.19 -19.08
N LYS A 213 0.26 7.65 -17.90
CA LYS A 213 1.64 7.35 -17.48
C LYS A 213 2.35 6.38 -18.43
N ALA A 214 1.69 5.32 -18.90
CA ALA A 214 2.27 4.38 -19.86
C ALA A 214 2.74 5.08 -21.14
N GLY A 215 1.89 5.92 -21.71
CA GLY A 215 2.22 6.69 -22.91
C GLY A 215 3.34 7.70 -22.67
N ASN A 216 3.40 8.30 -21.48
CA ASN A 216 4.47 9.22 -21.10
C ASN A 216 5.82 8.49 -21.00
N LEU A 217 5.84 7.32 -20.34
CA LEU A 217 7.02 6.45 -20.26
C LEU A 217 7.48 5.98 -21.64
N ASN A 218 6.56 5.58 -22.52
CA ASN A 218 6.87 5.18 -23.89
C ASN A 218 7.46 6.33 -24.71
N TYR A 219 6.96 7.55 -24.53
CA TYR A 219 7.57 8.73 -25.14
C TYR A 219 8.99 8.96 -24.61
N GLY A 220 9.21 8.80 -23.30
CA GLY A 220 10.55 8.80 -22.69
C GLY A 220 11.50 7.75 -23.28
N LEU A 221 11.02 6.52 -23.51
CA LEU A 221 11.79 5.47 -24.19
C LEU A 221 12.26 5.90 -25.58
N SER A 222 11.44 6.65 -26.33
CA SER A 222 11.81 7.16 -27.67
C SER A 222 12.89 8.26 -27.66
N LYS A 223 13.16 8.87 -26.48
CA LYS A 223 14.11 9.99 -26.30
C LYS A 223 15.41 9.58 -25.58
N SER A 224 15.60 8.29 -25.36
CA SER A 224 16.67 7.76 -24.51
C SER A 224 17.14 6.39 -25.01
N VAL A 225 18.34 5.96 -24.60
CA VAL A 225 19.06 4.84 -25.24
C VAL A 225 19.73 3.85 -24.27
N GLY A 226 19.61 4.06 -22.96
CA GLY A 226 20.25 3.24 -21.93
C GLY A 226 19.71 1.81 -21.89
N ASP A 227 20.58 0.86 -21.56
CA ASP A 227 20.27 -0.58 -21.54
C ASP A 227 19.18 -0.94 -20.52
N LEU A 228 19.17 -0.21 -19.40
CA LEU A 228 18.19 -0.33 -18.32
C LEU A 228 17.40 0.98 -18.15
N VAL A 229 16.17 0.84 -17.68
CA VAL A 229 15.25 1.95 -17.41
C VAL A 229 14.78 1.85 -15.98
N VAL A 230 14.98 2.91 -15.20
CA VAL A 230 14.46 3.04 -13.85
C VAL A 230 13.22 3.91 -13.89
N VAL A 231 12.20 3.55 -13.11
CA VAL A 231 10.99 4.37 -12.97
C VAL A 231 10.79 4.75 -11.51
N PHE A 232 10.70 6.05 -11.26
CA PHE A 232 10.30 6.63 -9.98
C PHE A 232 9.11 7.56 -10.19
N ASP A 233 8.01 7.33 -9.49
CA ASP A 233 6.95 8.34 -9.37
C ASP A 233 7.52 9.65 -8.84
N ALA A 234 6.91 10.78 -9.22
CA ALA A 234 7.36 12.12 -8.84
C ALA A 234 7.50 12.34 -7.32
N ASP A 235 6.83 11.55 -6.50
CA ASP A 235 6.88 11.56 -5.05
C ASP A 235 7.70 10.42 -4.43
N HIS A 236 8.37 9.59 -5.23
CA HIS A 236 9.21 8.47 -4.79
C HIS A 236 10.69 8.80 -4.93
N ALA A 237 11.23 9.55 -3.97
CA ALA A 237 12.65 9.91 -3.96
C ALA A 237 13.54 8.69 -3.64
N PRO A 238 14.52 8.34 -4.50
CA PRO A 238 15.41 7.20 -4.26
C PRO A 238 16.51 7.47 -3.25
N ALA A 239 16.94 6.42 -2.55
CA ALA A 239 18.15 6.40 -1.74
C ALA A 239 19.40 6.25 -2.62
N ARG A 240 20.57 6.67 -2.10
CA ARG A 240 21.80 6.74 -2.92
C ARG A 240 22.27 5.37 -3.40
N GLU A 241 22.03 4.32 -2.62
CA GLU A 241 22.45 2.96 -2.95
C GLU A 241 21.60 2.28 -4.04
N PHE A 242 20.48 2.87 -4.47
CA PHE A 242 19.45 2.19 -5.26
C PHE A 242 20.01 1.44 -6.49
N LEU A 243 20.80 2.10 -7.35
CA LEU A 243 21.36 1.47 -8.55
C LEU A 243 22.34 0.35 -8.21
N ARG A 244 23.20 0.55 -7.21
CA ARG A 244 24.21 -0.45 -6.79
C ARG A 244 23.57 -1.73 -6.30
N GLU A 245 22.45 -1.63 -5.60
CA GLU A 245 21.72 -2.77 -5.04
C GLU A 245 20.76 -3.43 -6.04
N THR A 246 20.62 -2.92 -7.27
CA THR A 246 19.61 -3.41 -8.23
C THR A 246 20.17 -3.82 -9.58
N VAL A 247 21.15 -3.10 -10.15
CA VAL A 247 21.59 -3.39 -11.53
C VAL A 247 22.33 -4.72 -11.68
N ALA A 248 22.92 -5.25 -10.59
CA ALA A 248 23.68 -6.50 -10.61
C ALA A 248 22.84 -7.72 -11.01
N TYR A 249 21.54 -7.71 -10.71
CA TYR A 249 20.63 -8.82 -11.06
C TYR A 249 20.42 -8.97 -12.58
N PHE A 250 20.72 -7.93 -13.37
CA PHE A 250 20.64 -7.97 -14.83
C PHE A 250 21.80 -8.70 -15.50
N ARG A 251 22.73 -9.26 -14.72
CA ARG A 251 23.69 -10.27 -15.21
C ARG A 251 22.99 -11.53 -15.73
N ASP A 252 21.79 -11.86 -15.20
CA ASP A 252 20.91 -12.83 -15.88
C ASP A 252 20.31 -12.15 -17.13
N PRO A 253 20.62 -12.64 -18.35
CA PRO A 253 20.13 -12.03 -19.58
C PRO A 253 18.61 -12.13 -19.73
N LYS A 254 17.93 -13.01 -18.97
CA LYS A 254 16.46 -13.12 -18.91
C LYS A 254 15.83 -12.29 -17.80
N MET A 255 16.61 -11.60 -16.96
CA MET A 255 16.05 -10.66 -15.99
C MET A 255 15.52 -9.42 -16.71
N PHE A 256 14.21 -9.19 -16.66
CA PHE A 256 13.62 -7.96 -17.18
C PHE A 256 13.27 -6.95 -16.08
N LEU A 257 13.06 -7.39 -14.84
CA LEU A 257 12.54 -6.54 -13.77
C LEU A 257 13.27 -6.82 -12.47
N VAL A 258 13.66 -5.74 -11.78
CA VAL A 258 14.03 -5.75 -10.37
C VAL A 258 13.13 -4.76 -9.65
N GLN A 259 12.21 -5.25 -8.81
CA GLN A 259 11.29 -4.45 -8.02
C GLN A 259 11.84 -4.27 -6.60
N THR A 260 11.67 -3.07 -6.03
CA THR A 260 11.99 -2.77 -4.62
C THR A 260 10.71 -2.42 -3.84
N PRO A 261 10.69 -2.58 -2.50
CA PRO A 261 9.57 -2.18 -1.65
C PRO A 261 9.19 -0.71 -1.84
N HIS A 262 7.88 -0.42 -1.83
CA HIS A 262 7.42 0.95 -1.62
C HIS A 262 7.37 1.25 -0.13
N PHE A 263 8.15 2.23 0.28
CA PHE A 263 8.26 2.69 1.65
C PHE A 263 7.82 4.14 1.74
N PHE A 264 6.92 4.45 2.67
CA PHE A 264 6.28 5.75 2.76
C PHE A 264 6.68 6.49 4.03
N LEU A 265 6.83 7.82 3.89
CA LEU A 265 7.26 8.70 4.97
C LEU A 265 6.11 9.22 5.84
N ASN A 266 4.89 9.25 5.30
CA ASN A 266 3.68 9.68 5.99
C ASN A 266 2.68 8.52 6.14
N PRO A 267 1.79 8.61 7.13
CA PRO A 267 0.70 7.65 7.28
C PRO A 267 -0.30 7.73 6.14
N ASP A 268 -0.97 6.61 5.88
CA ASP A 268 -2.25 6.66 5.18
C ASP A 268 -3.36 7.29 6.05
N PRO A 269 -4.49 7.70 5.45
CA PRO A 269 -5.53 8.39 6.21
C PRO A 269 -6.16 7.54 7.32
N VAL A 270 -6.24 6.21 7.16
CA VAL A 270 -6.77 5.32 8.21
C VAL A 270 -5.82 5.32 9.40
N GLU A 271 -4.51 5.18 9.16
CA GLU A 271 -3.49 5.23 10.19
C GLU A 271 -3.44 6.58 10.93
N ARG A 272 -3.53 7.67 10.17
CA ARG A 272 -3.52 9.03 10.72
C ARG A 272 -4.74 9.26 11.59
N ASN A 273 -5.92 8.96 11.07
CA ASN A 273 -7.19 9.30 11.72
C ASN A 273 -7.40 8.42 12.97
N LEU A 274 -6.89 7.18 12.98
CA LEU A 274 -6.87 6.30 14.16
C LEU A 274 -5.63 6.48 15.07
N ARG A 275 -4.66 7.32 14.68
CA ARG A 275 -3.40 7.59 15.40
C ARG A 275 -2.57 6.32 15.64
N THR A 276 -2.40 5.50 14.61
CA THR A 276 -1.70 4.22 14.71
C THR A 276 -0.35 4.18 14.02
N PHE A 277 -0.01 5.19 13.21
CA PHE A 277 1.17 5.17 12.36
C PHE A 277 2.44 4.76 13.09
N ASP A 278 2.69 5.28 14.29
CA ASP A 278 3.97 5.06 14.98
C ASP A 278 4.12 3.68 15.64
N VAL A 279 3.05 2.89 15.68
CA VAL A 279 3.01 1.63 16.45
C VAL A 279 2.51 0.43 15.64
N MET A 280 1.71 0.66 14.61
CA MET A 280 1.07 -0.37 13.80
C MET A 280 1.80 -0.51 12.46
N PRO A 281 2.02 -1.74 11.96
CA PRO A 281 2.45 -1.94 10.57
C PRO A 281 1.46 -1.33 9.58
N SER A 282 1.99 -0.73 8.53
CA SER A 282 1.21 -0.10 7.47
C SER A 282 0.59 -1.13 6.53
N GLU A 283 -0.42 -0.71 5.77
CA GLU A 283 -1.16 -1.64 4.94
C GLU A 283 -0.26 -2.32 3.87
N ASN A 284 0.63 -1.54 3.27
CA ASN A 284 1.59 -1.99 2.27
C ASN A 284 2.64 -2.98 2.83
N ASP A 285 2.87 -3.03 4.15
CA ASP A 285 3.88 -3.92 4.75
C ASP A 285 3.55 -5.39 4.59
N MET A 286 2.27 -5.74 4.56
CA MET A 286 1.84 -7.12 4.29
C MET A 286 2.25 -7.56 2.87
N PHE A 287 2.08 -6.67 1.90
CA PHE A 287 2.39 -6.93 0.51
C PHE A 287 3.91 -6.96 0.27
N TYR A 288 4.62 -5.90 0.62
CA TYR A 288 6.05 -5.78 0.37
C TYR A 288 6.91 -6.60 1.34
N GLY A 289 6.47 -6.82 2.58
CA GLY A 289 7.24 -7.56 3.58
C GLY A 289 7.14 -9.09 3.44
N MET A 290 6.08 -9.62 2.80
CA MET A 290 5.88 -11.06 2.67
C MET A 290 5.36 -11.51 1.31
N ILE A 291 4.29 -10.91 0.78
CA ILE A 291 3.66 -11.40 -0.46
C ILE A 291 4.61 -11.29 -1.64
N GLN A 292 5.29 -10.15 -1.81
CA GLN A 292 6.29 -9.96 -2.88
C GLN A 292 7.45 -10.94 -2.81
N LYS A 293 7.91 -11.32 -1.61
CA LYS A 293 8.92 -12.37 -1.43
C LYS A 293 8.40 -13.73 -1.89
N GLY A 294 7.14 -14.03 -1.58
CA GLY A 294 6.46 -15.22 -2.07
C GLY A 294 6.34 -15.23 -3.60
N LEU A 295 5.98 -14.10 -4.22
CA LEU A 295 5.93 -13.96 -5.67
C LEU A 295 7.30 -14.15 -6.33
N ASP A 296 8.36 -13.61 -5.71
CA ASP A 296 9.74 -13.70 -6.20
C ASP A 296 10.24 -15.16 -6.29
N LYS A 297 9.80 -16.02 -5.35
CA LYS A 297 10.10 -17.46 -5.37
C LYS A 297 9.67 -18.15 -6.67
N TRP A 298 8.64 -17.61 -7.32
CA TRP A 298 7.94 -18.21 -8.45
C TRP A 298 8.16 -17.46 -9.77
N ASP A 299 9.17 -16.57 -9.83
CA ASP A 299 9.42 -15.67 -10.98
C ASP A 299 8.13 -14.92 -11.38
N ALA A 300 7.43 -14.37 -10.38
CA ALA A 300 6.14 -13.71 -10.55
C ALA A 300 6.07 -12.34 -9.86
N THR A 301 7.22 -11.78 -9.46
CA THR A 301 7.30 -10.39 -8.99
C THR A 301 6.94 -9.47 -10.15
N PHE A 302 5.81 -8.76 -10.04
CA PHE A 302 5.38 -7.84 -11.08
C PHE A 302 5.80 -6.41 -10.77
N PHE A 303 5.85 -5.59 -11.82
CA PHE A 303 6.18 -4.18 -11.74
C PHE A 303 5.05 -3.42 -11.04
N CYS A 304 5.40 -2.66 -10.00
CA CYS A 304 4.45 -1.88 -9.19
C CYS A 304 4.48 -0.38 -9.55
N GLY A 305 4.84 -0.05 -10.79
CA GLY A 305 4.77 1.31 -11.33
C GLY A 305 5.92 2.24 -10.91
N SER A 306 6.65 1.94 -9.84
CA SER A 306 7.74 2.79 -9.32
C SER A 306 8.73 1.98 -8.48
N GLY A 307 9.92 2.52 -8.25
CA GLY A 307 10.97 1.88 -7.46
C GLY A 307 11.49 0.61 -8.11
N ALA A 308 11.58 0.59 -9.43
CA ALA A 308 11.95 -0.59 -10.19
C ALA A 308 12.94 -0.26 -11.30
N VAL A 309 13.75 -1.27 -11.64
CA VAL A 309 14.63 -1.27 -12.80
C VAL A 309 14.08 -2.25 -13.82
N LEU A 310 14.02 -1.85 -15.08
CA LEU A 310 13.51 -2.63 -16.18
C LEU A 310 14.57 -2.76 -17.29
N ARG A 311 14.62 -3.90 -17.97
CA ARG A 311 15.46 -4.08 -19.15
C ARG A 311 14.80 -3.46 -20.38
N ARG A 312 15.48 -2.52 -21.05
CA ARG A 312 14.97 -1.87 -22.26
C ARG A 312 14.67 -2.86 -23.38
N ALA A 313 15.58 -3.81 -23.62
CA ALA A 313 15.39 -4.82 -24.67
C ALA A 313 14.09 -5.63 -24.50
N ALA A 314 13.73 -5.95 -23.24
CA ALA A 314 12.49 -6.63 -22.93
C ALA A 314 11.27 -5.73 -23.20
N LEU A 315 11.30 -4.47 -22.75
CA LEU A 315 10.25 -3.49 -23.05
C LEU A 315 10.05 -3.32 -24.56
N ASN A 316 11.11 -3.22 -25.35
CA ASN A 316 11.04 -3.09 -26.80
C ASN A 316 10.37 -4.31 -27.46
N GLU A 317 10.56 -5.52 -26.94
CA GLU A 317 9.96 -6.76 -27.46
C GLU A 317 8.42 -6.75 -27.38
N VAL A 318 7.86 -6.04 -26.39
CA VAL A 318 6.41 -5.91 -26.17
C VAL A 318 5.83 -4.58 -26.65
N GLY A 319 6.64 -3.75 -27.32
CA GLY A 319 6.22 -2.44 -27.82
C GLY A 319 6.18 -1.33 -26.75
N GLY A 320 6.91 -1.50 -25.65
CA GLY A 320 6.98 -0.57 -24.52
C GLY A 320 6.08 -0.96 -23.35
N PHE A 321 5.72 0.01 -22.52
CA PHE A 321 4.74 -0.13 -21.46
C PHE A 321 3.33 -0.28 -22.05
N SER A 322 2.58 -1.28 -21.58
CA SER A 322 1.22 -1.55 -22.04
C SER A 322 0.24 -0.44 -21.65
N GLY A 323 -0.88 -0.30 -22.34
CA GLY A 323 -1.85 0.78 -22.07
C GLY A 323 -3.31 0.36 -22.20
N VAL A 324 -3.62 -0.93 -22.07
CA VAL A 324 -4.99 -1.45 -22.17
C VAL A 324 -5.68 -1.40 -20.80
N SER A 325 -4.98 -1.84 -19.76
CA SER A 325 -5.44 -1.69 -18.37
C SER A 325 -5.01 -0.34 -17.81
N ILE A 326 -5.79 0.19 -16.86
CA ILE A 326 -5.40 1.37 -16.06
C ILE A 326 -4.16 1.07 -15.18
N THR A 327 -3.88 -0.20 -14.88
CA THR A 327 -2.67 -0.65 -14.19
C THR A 327 -1.68 -1.18 -15.22
N GLU A 328 -1.03 -0.26 -15.94
CA GLU A 328 -0.10 -0.56 -17.04
C GLU A 328 1.09 -1.40 -16.58
N ASP A 329 1.45 -1.23 -15.32
CA ASP A 329 2.64 -1.75 -14.67
C ASP A 329 2.56 -3.28 -14.53
N CYS A 330 1.53 -3.76 -13.85
CA CYS A 330 1.24 -5.17 -13.69
C CYS A 330 0.92 -5.83 -15.04
N GLU A 331 0.23 -5.12 -15.94
CA GLU A 331 -0.08 -5.61 -17.28
C GLU A 331 1.19 -5.85 -18.12
N THR A 332 2.14 -4.91 -18.09
CA THR A 332 3.42 -5.03 -18.81
C THR A 332 4.23 -6.21 -18.27
N ALA A 333 4.29 -6.37 -16.95
CA ALA A 333 4.98 -7.50 -16.32
C ALA A 333 4.34 -8.85 -16.71
N LEU A 334 3.00 -8.92 -16.77
CA LEU A 334 2.27 -10.12 -17.17
C LEU A 334 2.62 -10.54 -18.60
N GLU A 335 2.71 -9.58 -19.53
CA GLU A 335 3.09 -9.84 -20.91
C GLU A 335 4.54 -10.35 -21.00
N LEU A 336 5.48 -9.72 -20.29
CA LEU A 336 6.88 -10.12 -20.31
C LEU A 336 7.13 -11.49 -19.66
N HIS A 337 6.50 -11.78 -18.52
CA HIS A 337 6.55 -13.12 -17.93
C HIS A 337 6.00 -14.19 -18.88
N SER A 338 4.94 -13.88 -19.64
CA SER A 338 4.39 -14.82 -20.63
C SER A 338 5.31 -15.12 -21.81
N ARG A 339 6.36 -14.31 -21.98
CA ARG A 339 7.43 -14.50 -23.00
C ARG A 339 8.69 -15.13 -22.42
N GLY A 340 8.64 -15.59 -21.17
CA GLY A 340 9.75 -16.28 -20.50
C GLY A 340 10.83 -15.35 -19.94
N TRP A 341 10.55 -14.05 -19.83
CA TRP A 341 11.37 -13.16 -19.02
C TRP A 341 11.18 -13.45 -17.52
N LYS A 342 12.16 -13.06 -16.71
CA LYS A 342 12.20 -13.27 -15.26
C LYS A 342 12.22 -11.94 -14.49
N SER A 343 11.74 -11.99 -13.26
CA SER A 343 11.73 -10.86 -12.33
C SER A 343 12.48 -11.19 -11.04
N ALA A 344 12.93 -10.16 -10.33
CA ALA A 344 13.45 -10.26 -8.97
C ALA A 344 12.80 -9.22 -8.05
N TYR A 345 12.67 -9.59 -6.78
CA TYR A 345 12.33 -8.66 -5.70
C TYR A 345 13.52 -8.46 -4.76
N VAL A 346 13.88 -7.20 -4.51
CA VAL A 346 14.95 -6.85 -3.56
C VAL A 346 14.30 -6.25 -2.33
N ASP A 347 14.24 -7.00 -1.24
CA ASP A 347 13.63 -6.59 0.04
C ASP A 347 14.49 -5.56 0.80
N ARG A 348 14.76 -4.41 0.17
CA ARG A 348 15.36 -3.24 0.78
C ARG A 348 14.54 -2.02 0.39
N PRO A 349 13.95 -1.31 1.37
CA PRO A 349 13.36 0.00 1.10
C PRO A 349 14.45 0.94 0.56
N MET A 350 14.38 1.34 -0.70
CA MET A 350 15.38 2.23 -1.32
C MET A 350 14.70 3.40 -2.04
N ILE A 351 13.42 3.60 -1.77
CA ILE A 351 12.65 4.76 -2.16
C ILE A 351 11.89 5.25 -0.93
N ALA A 352 11.58 6.53 -0.90
CA ALA A 352 10.76 7.15 0.10
C ALA A 352 9.61 7.89 -0.61
N GLY A 353 8.43 7.30 -0.53
CA GLY A 353 7.19 7.77 -1.13
C GLY A 353 6.30 8.57 -0.20
N LEU A 354 5.22 9.13 -0.76
CA LEU A 354 4.14 9.74 -0.01
C LEU A 354 2.82 8.98 -0.19
N GLN A 355 2.05 8.81 0.88
CA GLN A 355 0.70 8.26 0.86
C GLN A 355 -0.36 9.36 0.65
N PRO A 356 -1.56 9.01 0.13
CA PRO A 356 -2.67 9.95 0.03
C PRO A 356 -3.02 10.59 1.37
N GLU A 357 -3.37 11.88 1.36
CA GLU A 357 -3.62 12.66 2.58
C GLU A 357 -5.09 12.63 3.03
N THR A 358 -6.03 12.18 2.21
CA THR A 358 -7.47 12.17 2.55
C THR A 358 -8.07 10.80 2.26
N ILE A 359 -9.10 10.40 3.01
CA ILE A 359 -9.85 9.17 2.75
C ILE A 359 -10.41 9.15 1.33
N ALA A 360 -10.83 10.30 0.80
CA ALA A 360 -11.31 10.42 -0.57
C ALA A 360 -10.22 10.10 -1.61
N SER A 361 -9.02 10.69 -1.47
CA SER A 361 -7.88 10.41 -2.36
C SER A 361 -7.37 8.97 -2.20
N PHE A 362 -7.38 8.43 -0.97
CA PHE A 362 -7.06 7.03 -0.69
C PHE A 362 -8.03 6.07 -1.40
N ILE A 363 -9.35 6.23 -1.22
CA ILE A 363 -10.36 5.41 -1.90
C ILE A 363 -10.27 5.58 -3.43
N GLY A 364 -10.02 6.79 -3.92
CA GLY A 364 -9.80 7.05 -5.35
C GLY A 364 -8.62 6.26 -5.91
N GLN A 365 -7.49 6.22 -5.19
CA GLN A 365 -6.31 5.43 -5.57
C GLN A 365 -6.64 3.92 -5.59
N ARG A 366 -7.29 3.39 -4.55
CA ARG A 366 -7.64 1.96 -4.46
C ARG A 366 -8.69 1.53 -5.46
N SER A 367 -9.63 2.40 -5.78
CA SER A 367 -10.60 2.19 -6.85
C SER A 367 -9.92 2.04 -8.22
N ARG A 368 -8.89 2.83 -8.51
CA ARG A 368 -8.09 2.67 -9.75
C ARG A 368 -7.38 1.32 -9.81
N TRP A 369 -6.75 0.90 -8.72
CA TRP A 369 -6.06 -0.39 -8.65
C TRP A 369 -7.04 -1.56 -8.79
N CYS A 370 -8.19 -1.48 -8.11
CA CYS A 370 -9.29 -2.44 -8.26
C CYS A 370 -9.74 -2.56 -9.71
N ARG A 371 -10.03 -1.43 -10.37
CA ARG A 371 -10.49 -1.43 -11.78
C ARG A 371 -9.44 -2.01 -12.72
N GLY A 372 -8.17 -1.61 -12.59
CA GLY A 372 -7.10 -2.12 -13.46
C GLY A 372 -6.81 -3.61 -13.26
N MET A 373 -6.88 -4.11 -12.03
CA MET A 373 -6.72 -5.54 -11.75
C MET A 373 -7.92 -6.36 -12.24
N MET A 374 -9.14 -5.83 -12.15
CA MET A 374 -10.32 -6.42 -12.78
C MET A 374 -10.21 -6.44 -14.31
N GLN A 375 -9.68 -5.38 -14.94
CA GLN A 375 -9.39 -5.36 -16.37
C GLN A 375 -8.35 -6.43 -16.75
N ILE A 376 -7.29 -6.61 -15.96
CA ILE A 376 -6.31 -7.68 -16.18
C ILE A 376 -6.99 -9.06 -16.10
N LEU A 377 -7.82 -9.28 -15.08
CA LEU A 377 -8.54 -10.55 -14.90
C LEU A 377 -9.41 -10.89 -16.11
N LEU A 378 -10.18 -9.91 -16.61
CA LEU A 378 -11.15 -10.11 -17.69
C LEU A 378 -10.53 -10.06 -19.09
N LEU A 379 -9.64 -9.09 -19.36
CA LEU A 379 -9.10 -8.83 -20.71
C LEU A 379 -7.82 -9.60 -21.01
N LYS A 380 -7.05 -10.00 -19.98
CA LYS A 380 -5.79 -10.75 -20.15
C LYS A 380 -5.86 -12.18 -19.66
N SER A 381 -6.87 -12.51 -18.86
CA SER A 381 -7.17 -13.86 -18.36
C SER A 381 -5.91 -14.62 -17.92
N PRO A 382 -5.21 -14.19 -16.85
CA PRO A 382 -3.91 -14.73 -16.47
C PRO A 382 -3.93 -16.25 -16.29
N LEU A 383 -5.04 -16.83 -15.82
CA LEU A 383 -5.22 -18.28 -15.69
C LEU A 383 -5.00 -19.05 -17.00
N PHE A 384 -5.37 -18.48 -18.13
CA PHE A 384 -5.32 -19.13 -19.46
C PHE A 384 -4.25 -18.55 -20.38
N LYS A 385 -3.57 -17.46 -19.99
CA LYS A 385 -2.55 -16.81 -20.81
C LYS A 385 -1.40 -17.77 -21.19
N PRO A 386 -1.12 -18.02 -22.48
CA PRO A 386 -0.04 -18.89 -22.90
C PRO A 386 1.33 -18.41 -22.40
N GLY A 387 2.29 -19.33 -22.27
CA GLY A 387 3.67 -19.00 -21.88
C GLY A 387 3.93 -18.78 -20.38
N LEU A 388 2.89 -18.49 -19.58
CA LEU A 388 3.01 -18.52 -18.11
C LEU A 388 3.06 -19.94 -17.58
N ASN A 389 3.96 -20.17 -16.62
CA ASN A 389 3.98 -21.42 -15.85
C ASN A 389 2.82 -21.46 -14.84
N PHE A 390 2.53 -22.64 -14.28
CA PHE A 390 1.42 -22.83 -13.35
C PHE A 390 1.48 -21.88 -12.14
N MET A 391 2.65 -21.72 -11.51
CA MET A 391 2.77 -20.87 -10.32
C MET A 391 2.68 -19.39 -10.65
N GLN A 392 3.13 -18.95 -11.83
CA GLN A 392 2.89 -17.60 -12.32
C GLN A 392 1.39 -17.34 -12.55
N ARG A 393 0.65 -18.30 -13.09
CA ARG A 393 -0.82 -18.18 -13.20
C ARG A 393 -1.46 -18.01 -11.83
N ILE A 394 -1.10 -18.85 -10.87
CA ILE A 394 -1.58 -18.76 -9.48
C ILE A 394 -1.23 -17.40 -8.86
N ALA A 395 -0.01 -16.92 -9.04
CA ALA A 395 0.46 -15.63 -8.55
C ALA A 395 -0.37 -14.47 -9.10
N TYR A 396 -0.52 -14.36 -10.42
CA TYR A 396 -1.32 -13.30 -11.05
C TYR A 396 -2.81 -13.42 -10.72
N MET A 397 -3.36 -14.64 -10.64
CA MET A 397 -4.73 -14.84 -10.20
C MET A 397 -4.93 -14.40 -8.76
N SER A 398 -4.01 -14.72 -7.85
CA SER A 398 -4.07 -14.25 -6.47
C SER A 398 -4.02 -12.73 -6.37
N SER A 399 -3.14 -12.07 -7.11
CA SER A 399 -3.04 -10.61 -7.08
C SER A 399 -4.27 -9.92 -7.69
N ALA A 400 -4.81 -10.46 -8.79
CA ALA A 400 -5.98 -9.87 -9.45
C ALA A 400 -7.27 -10.16 -8.68
N MET A 401 -7.51 -11.40 -8.25
CA MET A 401 -8.73 -11.81 -7.55
C MET A 401 -8.84 -11.20 -6.16
N PHE A 402 -7.73 -10.84 -5.50
CA PHE A 402 -7.77 -10.12 -4.22
C PHE A 402 -8.73 -8.92 -4.25
N TRP A 403 -8.76 -8.17 -5.36
CA TRP A 403 -9.59 -6.99 -5.52
C TRP A 403 -11.11 -7.26 -5.59
N LEU A 404 -11.53 -8.52 -5.57
CA LEU A 404 -12.92 -8.93 -5.39
C LEU A 404 -13.35 -8.98 -3.91
N PHE A 405 -12.47 -8.68 -2.94
CA PHE A 405 -12.80 -8.64 -1.50
C PHE A 405 -14.07 -7.80 -1.14
N PRO A 406 -14.48 -6.75 -1.88
CA PRO A 406 -15.72 -6.06 -1.57
C PRO A 406 -16.96 -6.95 -1.61
N PHE A 407 -16.98 -7.96 -2.48
CA PHE A 407 -18.09 -8.90 -2.58
C PHE A 407 -18.30 -9.70 -1.28
N PRO A 408 -17.36 -10.53 -0.79
CA PRO A 408 -17.56 -11.27 0.45
C PRO A 408 -17.72 -10.34 1.66
N ARG A 409 -17.04 -9.18 1.69
CA ARG A 409 -17.15 -8.23 2.79
C ARG A 409 -18.57 -7.70 2.97
N LEU A 410 -19.23 -7.32 1.88
CA LEU A 410 -20.63 -6.87 1.90
C LEU A 410 -21.59 -8.02 2.24
N VAL A 411 -21.36 -9.22 1.69
CA VAL A 411 -22.16 -10.41 2.03
C VAL A 411 -22.07 -10.73 3.53
N PHE A 412 -20.88 -10.66 4.15
CA PHE A 412 -20.71 -10.91 5.59
C PHE A 412 -21.32 -9.83 6.49
N ILE A 413 -21.45 -8.59 6.01
CA ILE A 413 -22.19 -7.54 6.71
C ILE A 413 -23.69 -7.86 6.68
N LEU A 414 -24.22 -8.27 5.53
CA LEU A 414 -25.65 -8.53 5.34
C LEU A 414 -26.13 -9.83 5.97
N ALA A 415 -25.32 -10.89 5.93
CA ALA A 415 -25.68 -12.24 6.37
C ALA A 415 -26.34 -12.31 7.76
N PRO A 416 -25.77 -11.75 8.85
CA PRO A 416 -26.42 -11.78 10.15
C PRO A 416 -27.73 -10.97 10.19
N MET A 417 -27.82 -9.87 9.44
CA MET A 417 -29.03 -9.04 9.38
C MET A 417 -30.21 -9.81 8.78
N LEU A 418 -29.96 -10.68 7.80
CA LEU A 418 -31.01 -11.48 7.16
C LEU A 418 -31.73 -12.40 8.15
N PHE A 419 -30.97 -13.06 9.03
CA PHE A 419 -31.57 -13.89 10.07
C PHE A 419 -32.24 -13.04 11.16
N ILE A 420 -31.60 -11.95 11.61
CA ILE A 420 -32.12 -11.11 12.71
C ILE A 420 -33.41 -10.39 12.33
N LEU A 421 -33.50 -9.83 11.11
CA LEU A 421 -34.65 -9.03 10.68
C LEU A 421 -35.75 -9.87 10.02
N PHE A 422 -35.35 -10.88 9.26
CA PHE A 422 -36.27 -11.61 8.37
C PHE A 422 -36.39 -13.09 8.68
N ASN A 423 -35.68 -13.58 9.71
CA ASN A 423 -35.68 -14.99 10.10
C ASN A 423 -35.26 -15.95 8.97
N MET A 424 -34.47 -15.46 8.00
CA MET A 424 -33.95 -16.25 6.88
C MET A 424 -32.89 -17.25 7.37
N LYS A 425 -33.13 -18.55 7.15
CA LYS A 425 -32.25 -19.65 7.59
C LYS A 425 -31.23 -20.00 6.51
N ILE A 426 -30.33 -19.06 6.24
CA ILE A 426 -29.30 -19.15 5.19
C ILE A 426 -28.13 -20.11 5.52
N TYR A 427 -28.15 -20.68 6.72
CA TYR A 427 -27.14 -21.57 7.28
C TYR A 427 -27.83 -22.61 8.16
N ILE A 428 -27.93 -23.86 7.68
CA ILE A 428 -28.57 -24.95 8.43
C ILE A 428 -27.52 -25.68 9.25
N ALA A 429 -27.43 -25.37 10.54
CA ALA A 429 -26.59 -26.11 11.49
C ALA A 429 -27.06 -25.91 12.92
N SER A 430 -26.83 -26.91 13.75
CA SER A 430 -26.92 -26.80 15.20
C SER A 430 -25.76 -25.99 15.79
N PRO A 431 -25.90 -25.41 16.99
CA PRO A 431 -24.81 -24.74 17.69
C PRO A 431 -23.59 -25.64 17.93
N GLN A 432 -23.81 -26.94 18.16
CA GLN A 432 -22.74 -27.93 18.36
C GLN A 432 -21.94 -28.15 17.07
N GLU A 433 -22.62 -28.27 15.93
CA GLU A 433 -21.94 -28.37 14.62
C GLU A 433 -21.19 -27.08 14.28
N PHE A 434 -21.75 -25.91 14.60
CA PHE A 434 -21.06 -24.64 14.45
C PHE A 434 -19.75 -24.61 15.26
N LEU A 435 -19.78 -25.09 16.51
CA LEU A 435 -18.57 -25.18 17.33
C LEU A 435 -17.56 -26.19 16.77
N ALA A 436 -18.02 -27.36 16.33
CA ALA A 436 -17.15 -28.43 15.85
C ALA A 436 -16.49 -28.11 14.50
N TYR A 437 -17.21 -27.49 13.57
CA TYR A 437 -16.72 -27.21 12.22
C TYR A 437 -16.32 -25.75 12.03
N THR A 438 -17.24 -24.80 12.26
CA THR A 438 -17.00 -23.38 11.94
C THR A 438 -15.95 -22.76 12.87
N MET A 439 -16.04 -22.99 14.18
CA MET A 439 -15.09 -22.40 15.13
C MET A 439 -13.68 -22.97 14.96
N THR A 440 -13.54 -24.29 14.76
CA THR A 440 -12.23 -24.92 14.56
C THR A 440 -11.58 -24.45 13.25
N TYR A 441 -12.37 -24.28 12.18
CA TYR A 441 -11.95 -23.64 10.93
C TYR A 441 -11.45 -22.19 11.14
N ILE A 442 -12.25 -21.35 11.81
CA ILE A 442 -11.88 -19.94 12.06
C ILE A 442 -10.59 -19.85 12.86
N LEU A 443 -10.45 -20.67 13.91
CA LEU A 443 -9.23 -20.71 14.72
C LEU A 443 -8.01 -21.16 13.90
N ALA A 444 -8.18 -22.08 12.96
CA ALA A 444 -7.11 -22.53 12.06
C ALA A 444 -6.68 -21.38 11.12
N VAL A 445 -7.64 -20.68 10.53
CA VAL A 445 -7.39 -19.53 9.65
C VAL A 445 -6.71 -18.39 10.41
N ILE A 446 -7.21 -18.02 11.60
CA ILE A 446 -6.58 -16.99 12.46
C ILE A 446 -5.16 -17.40 12.85
N SER A 447 -4.94 -18.67 13.19
CA SER A 447 -3.61 -19.20 13.52
C SER A 447 -2.66 -19.06 12.34
N ILE A 448 -3.11 -19.38 11.13
CA ILE A 448 -2.33 -19.26 9.90
C ILE A 448 -2.03 -17.81 9.56
N GLN A 449 -3.04 -16.93 9.57
CA GLN A 449 -2.85 -15.50 9.34
C GLN A 449 -1.85 -14.91 10.35
N SER A 450 -1.98 -15.25 11.64
CA SER A 450 -1.03 -14.83 12.67
C SER A 450 0.37 -15.41 12.45
N GLY A 451 0.48 -16.67 12.00
CA GLY A 451 1.76 -17.33 11.77
C GLY A 451 2.52 -16.83 10.55
N LEU A 452 1.80 -16.39 9.51
CA LEU A 452 2.38 -15.81 8.32
C LEU A 452 2.58 -14.31 8.51
N TYR A 453 1.51 -13.56 8.77
CA TYR A 453 1.49 -12.10 8.66
C TYR A 453 1.52 -11.38 10.01
N GLY A 454 1.56 -12.07 11.15
CA GLY A 454 1.33 -11.45 12.46
C GLY A 454 2.24 -10.26 12.80
N LYS A 455 3.45 -10.18 12.25
CA LYS A 455 4.37 -9.03 12.40
C LYS A 455 4.11 -7.87 11.42
N LEU A 456 3.40 -8.14 10.33
CA LEU A 456 3.16 -7.22 9.21
C LEU A 456 1.70 -6.73 9.16
N ARG A 457 0.79 -7.42 9.85
CA ARG A 457 -0.63 -7.08 9.89
C ARG A 457 -1.23 -7.56 11.20
N TRP A 458 -1.73 -6.61 11.99
CA TRP A 458 -2.42 -6.92 13.24
C TRP A 458 -3.82 -7.52 12.99
N PRO A 459 -4.33 -8.34 13.94
CA PRO A 459 -5.68 -8.90 13.84
C PRO A 459 -6.74 -7.81 13.63
N TRP A 460 -7.73 -8.09 12.78
CA TRP A 460 -8.89 -7.25 12.47
C TRP A 460 -8.60 -5.98 11.65
N ILE A 461 -7.33 -5.65 11.42
CA ILE A 461 -6.96 -4.48 10.62
C ILE A 461 -7.24 -4.74 9.14
N SER A 462 -7.04 -5.96 8.63
CA SER A 462 -7.43 -6.29 7.25
C SER A 462 -8.93 -6.09 7.04
N GLU A 463 -9.75 -6.61 7.97
CA GLU A 463 -11.20 -6.47 7.96
C GLU A 463 -11.65 -5.01 8.00
N LEU A 464 -10.98 -4.17 8.81
CA LEU A 464 -11.25 -2.74 8.88
C LEU A 464 -10.92 -2.01 7.57
N TYR A 465 -9.75 -2.26 6.99
CA TYR A 465 -9.34 -1.65 5.72
C TYR A 465 -10.25 -2.08 4.58
N GLU A 466 -10.58 -3.37 4.50
CA GLU A 466 -11.49 -3.90 3.51
C GLU A 466 -12.90 -3.34 3.70
N TYR A 467 -13.40 -3.23 4.94
CA TYR A 467 -14.70 -2.62 5.22
C TYR A 467 -14.78 -1.17 4.71
N ILE A 468 -13.77 -0.35 5.03
CA ILE A 468 -13.68 1.04 4.58
C ILE A 468 -13.70 1.09 3.04
N GLN A 469 -12.94 0.23 2.38
CA GLN A 469 -12.85 0.24 0.93
C GLN A 469 -14.10 -0.31 0.22
N SER A 470 -14.80 -1.28 0.81
CA SER A 470 -15.80 -2.10 0.10
C SER A 470 -16.99 -1.32 -0.43
N ILE A 471 -17.47 -0.31 0.31
CA ILE A 471 -18.64 0.50 -0.08
C ILE A 471 -18.44 1.18 -1.44
N PHE A 472 -17.21 1.65 -1.70
CA PHE A 472 -16.88 2.41 -2.92
C PHE A 472 -16.19 1.57 -3.99
N LEU A 473 -15.51 0.49 -3.61
CA LEU A 473 -14.88 -0.42 -4.58
C LEU A 473 -15.87 -1.41 -5.20
N PHE A 474 -16.97 -1.76 -4.52
CA PHE A 474 -17.95 -2.67 -5.10
C PHE A 474 -18.60 -2.11 -6.39
N PRO A 475 -19.08 -0.85 -6.44
CA PRO A 475 -19.52 -0.25 -7.70
C PRO A 475 -18.44 -0.20 -8.78
N ALA A 476 -17.17 -0.03 -8.40
CA ALA A 476 -16.03 -0.04 -9.33
C ALA A 476 -15.78 -1.42 -9.95
N ILE A 477 -16.04 -2.52 -9.22
CA ILE A 477 -16.01 -3.88 -9.75
C ILE A 477 -17.14 -4.04 -10.77
N ILE A 478 -18.36 -3.65 -10.40
CA ILE A 478 -19.54 -3.77 -11.27
C ILE A 478 -19.34 -2.99 -12.57
N SER A 479 -18.78 -1.78 -12.52
CA SER A 479 -18.55 -0.99 -13.74
C SER A 479 -17.61 -1.66 -14.73
N VAL A 480 -16.56 -2.33 -14.25
CA VAL A 480 -15.62 -3.08 -15.11
C VAL A 480 -16.25 -4.37 -15.63
N LEU A 481 -17.07 -5.06 -14.82
CA LEU A 481 -17.79 -6.26 -15.26
C LEU A 481 -18.80 -5.94 -16.37
N LEU A 482 -19.48 -4.79 -16.28
CA LEU A 482 -20.44 -4.34 -17.30
C LEU A 482 -19.73 -3.87 -18.57
N ASN A 483 -18.67 -3.06 -18.44
CA ASN A 483 -17.89 -2.60 -19.58
C ASN A 483 -16.40 -2.49 -19.22
N PRO A 484 -15.57 -3.50 -19.53
CA PRO A 484 -14.18 -3.52 -19.09
C PRO A 484 -13.29 -2.49 -19.79
N ARG A 485 -13.74 -1.87 -20.89
CA ARG A 485 -12.95 -0.87 -21.64
C ARG A 485 -13.36 0.58 -21.37
N ALA A 486 -14.52 0.81 -20.75
CA ALA A 486 -15.01 2.16 -20.45
C ALA A 486 -14.29 2.88 -19.30
N PRO A 487 -13.87 2.22 -18.20
CA PRO A 487 -13.20 2.91 -17.11
C PRO A 487 -11.95 3.62 -17.57
N LYS A 488 -11.89 4.94 -17.36
CA LYS A 488 -10.75 5.80 -17.69
C LYS A 488 -9.94 6.15 -16.45
N PHE A 489 -8.66 6.43 -16.68
CA PHE A 489 -7.74 6.93 -15.68
C PHE A 489 -7.94 8.44 -15.49
N ASN A 490 -8.30 8.84 -14.27
CA ASN A 490 -8.25 10.23 -13.83
C ASN A 490 -7.18 10.37 -12.74
N VAL A 491 -6.44 11.48 -12.78
CA VAL A 491 -5.33 11.71 -11.86
C VAL A 491 -5.89 12.06 -10.48
N THR A 492 -5.43 11.33 -9.47
CA THR A 492 -5.71 11.63 -8.06
C THR A 492 -4.92 12.86 -7.62
N SER A 493 -5.58 13.84 -7.01
CA SER A 493 -4.93 15.00 -6.37
C SER A 493 -3.97 14.52 -5.28
N LYS A 494 -2.78 15.15 -5.20
CA LYS A 494 -1.77 14.96 -4.15
C LYS A 494 -1.46 16.33 -3.53
N GLY A 495 -1.13 16.37 -2.23
CA GLY A 495 -0.80 17.61 -1.51
C GLY A 495 -2.00 18.39 -0.95
N GLU A 496 -3.02 17.70 -0.46
CA GLU A 496 -4.22 18.33 0.13
C GLU A 496 -4.01 18.62 1.62
N THR A 497 -3.90 19.88 2.02
CA THR A 497 -3.82 20.24 3.44
C THR A 497 -5.20 20.23 4.11
N LEU A 498 -5.22 19.86 5.39
CA LEU A 498 -6.42 19.87 6.22
C LEU A 498 -6.22 20.85 7.39
N GLU A 499 -6.69 22.08 7.21
CA GLU A 499 -6.54 23.14 8.22
C GLU A 499 -7.35 22.89 9.50
N GLU A 500 -8.45 22.13 9.39
CA GLU A 500 -9.37 21.80 10.47
C GLU A 500 -9.72 20.30 10.51
N GLU A 501 -10.13 19.83 11.69
CA GLU A 501 -10.69 18.48 11.84
C GLU A 501 -12.11 18.46 11.26
N GLN A 502 -12.34 17.62 10.25
CA GLN A 502 -13.60 17.58 9.52
C GLN A 502 -14.01 16.14 9.16
N LEU A 503 -15.30 15.94 8.88
CA LEU A 503 -15.75 14.67 8.31
C LEU A 503 -15.31 14.59 6.86
N SER A 504 -14.82 13.43 6.45
CA SER A 504 -14.58 13.15 5.03
C SER A 504 -15.85 13.37 4.22
N VAL A 505 -15.72 13.82 2.97
CA VAL A 505 -16.84 13.92 2.02
C VAL A 505 -17.54 12.58 1.79
N LEU A 506 -16.87 11.47 2.10
CA LEU A 506 -17.40 10.10 2.02
C LEU A 506 -18.02 9.59 3.32
N ALA A 507 -18.21 10.44 4.33
CA ALA A 507 -18.62 10.00 5.67
C ALA A 507 -20.03 9.39 5.73
N TRP A 508 -20.99 9.89 4.94
CA TRP A 508 -22.41 9.59 5.13
C TRP A 508 -22.79 8.11 4.96
N PRO A 509 -22.31 7.40 3.91
CA PRO A 509 -22.57 5.97 3.78
C PRO A 509 -22.14 5.15 5.01
N TYR A 510 -21.01 5.48 5.64
CA TYR A 510 -20.54 4.78 6.85
C TYR A 510 -21.40 5.11 8.08
N ILE A 511 -21.83 6.37 8.22
CA ILE A 511 -22.70 6.79 9.34
C ILE A 511 -24.05 6.09 9.26
N VAL A 512 -24.66 6.06 8.06
CA VAL A 512 -25.94 5.37 7.82
C VAL A 512 -25.80 3.88 8.09
N LEU A 513 -24.75 3.24 7.54
CA LEU A 513 -24.52 1.80 7.73
C LEU A 513 -24.29 1.46 9.21
N PHE A 514 -23.53 2.27 9.95
CA PHE A 514 -23.35 2.12 11.39
C PHE A 514 -24.69 2.22 12.15
N ALA A 515 -25.51 3.22 11.83
CA ALA A 515 -26.82 3.40 12.45
C ALA A 515 -27.74 2.19 12.19
N VAL A 516 -27.76 1.67 10.97
CA VAL A 516 -28.50 0.44 10.63
C VAL A 516 -27.99 -0.74 11.46
N MET A 517 -26.67 -0.96 11.54
CA MET A 517 -26.12 -2.03 12.37
C MET A 517 -26.46 -1.88 13.85
N LEU A 518 -26.47 -0.65 14.37
CA LEU A 518 -26.84 -0.38 15.75
C LEU A 518 -28.31 -0.72 16.00
N CYS A 519 -29.22 -0.31 15.12
CA CYS A 519 -30.64 -0.65 15.19
C CYS A 519 -30.87 -2.17 15.12
N VAL A 520 -30.22 -2.86 14.16
CA VAL A 520 -30.30 -4.33 14.03
C VAL A 520 -29.79 -5.03 15.29
N THR A 521 -28.74 -4.50 15.92
CA THR A 521 -28.24 -5.04 17.19
C THR A 521 -29.26 -4.86 18.33
N GLY A 522 -30.02 -3.75 18.34
CA GLY A 522 -31.16 -3.60 19.24
C GLY A 522 -32.26 -4.64 19.00
N VAL A 523 -32.62 -4.88 17.74
CA VAL A 523 -33.59 -5.94 17.37
C VAL A 523 -33.10 -7.32 17.79
N LEU A 524 -31.81 -7.61 17.62
CA LEU A 524 -31.19 -8.86 18.06
C LEU A 524 -31.39 -9.10 19.55
N PHE A 525 -31.08 -8.12 20.41
CA PHE A 525 -31.25 -8.28 21.86
C PHE A 525 -32.71 -8.44 22.24
N TRP A 526 -33.61 -7.67 21.62
CA TRP A 526 -35.05 -7.85 21.81
C TRP A 526 -35.52 -9.26 21.44
N ARG A 527 -35.08 -9.80 20.29
CA ARG A 527 -35.43 -11.16 19.85
C ARG A 527 -34.82 -12.24 20.75
N ILE A 528 -33.61 -12.07 21.29
CA ILE A 528 -33.02 -13.05 22.22
C ILE A 528 -33.91 -13.23 23.46
N GLU A 529 -34.52 -12.15 23.95
CA GLU A 529 -35.41 -12.19 25.11
C GLU A 529 -36.83 -12.71 24.77
N HIS A 530 -37.33 -12.42 23.57
CA HIS A 530 -38.74 -12.68 23.20
C HIS A 530 -38.95 -13.92 22.31
N ASP A 531 -37.89 -14.48 21.71
CA ASP A 531 -37.92 -15.69 20.87
C ASP A 531 -37.12 -16.85 21.51
N PRO A 532 -37.57 -17.44 22.65
CA PRO A 532 -36.80 -18.44 23.39
C PRO A 532 -36.40 -19.66 22.55
N GLY A 533 -37.24 -20.07 21.60
CA GLY A 533 -36.98 -21.18 20.68
C GLY A 533 -35.83 -20.95 19.68
N GLN A 534 -35.35 -19.71 19.52
CA GLN A 534 -34.24 -19.37 18.63
C GLN A 534 -33.09 -18.64 19.34
N SER A 535 -33.24 -18.34 20.63
CA SER A 535 -32.27 -17.59 21.46
C SER A 535 -30.81 -18.04 21.29
N VAL A 536 -30.55 -19.36 21.26
CA VAL A 536 -29.20 -19.90 21.08
C VAL A 536 -28.63 -19.60 19.69
N LEU A 537 -29.44 -19.77 18.63
CA LEU A 537 -29.03 -19.48 17.25
C LEU A 537 -28.84 -17.98 17.04
N LEU A 538 -29.75 -17.16 17.60
CA LEU A 538 -29.62 -15.71 17.62
C LEU A 538 -28.34 -15.27 18.32
N THR A 539 -27.94 -15.94 19.40
CA THR A 539 -26.67 -15.65 20.08
C THR A 539 -25.46 -15.92 19.18
N VAL A 540 -25.45 -17.05 18.45
CA VAL A 540 -24.36 -17.37 17.50
C VAL A 540 -24.28 -16.35 16.37
N VAL A 541 -25.42 -15.99 15.77
CA VAL A 541 -25.49 -14.94 14.73
C VAL A 541 -25.12 -13.57 15.30
N GLY A 542 -25.50 -13.32 16.54
CA GLY A 542 -25.24 -12.09 17.28
C GLY A 542 -23.76 -11.79 17.46
N VAL A 543 -22.91 -12.82 17.58
CA VAL A 543 -21.44 -12.64 17.62
C VAL A 543 -20.95 -11.92 16.35
N TRP A 544 -21.43 -12.33 15.18
CA TRP A 544 -21.08 -11.70 13.91
C TRP A 544 -21.67 -10.31 13.76
N GLN A 545 -22.92 -10.12 14.18
CA GLN A 545 -23.56 -8.80 14.18
C GLN A 545 -22.80 -7.79 15.05
N VAL A 546 -22.41 -8.18 16.26
CA VAL A 546 -21.61 -7.34 17.16
C VAL A 546 -20.23 -7.10 16.57
N PHE A 547 -19.56 -8.11 16.01
CA PHE A 547 -18.28 -7.93 15.34
C PHE A 547 -18.36 -6.90 14.21
N ASN A 548 -19.38 -7.00 13.34
CA ASN A 548 -19.62 -6.06 12.25
C ASN A 548 -19.90 -4.63 12.78
N LEU A 549 -20.71 -4.51 13.84
CA LEU A 549 -20.95 -3.22 14.49
C LEU A 549 -19.65 -2.59 15.02
N LEU A 550 -18.77 -3.39 15.63
CA LEU A 550 -17.49 -2.93 16.14
C LEU A 550 -16.56 -2.46 15.01
N ILE A 551 -16.45 -3.22 13.92
CA ILE A 551 -15.65 -2.81 12.76
C ILE A 551 -16.20 -1.52 12.15
N SER A 552 -17.53 -1.42 11.99
CA SER A 552 -18.16 -0.21 11.48
C SER A 552 -17.96 0.99 12.39
N GLY A 553 -18.04 0.81 13.71
CA GLY A 553 -17.77 1.89 14.66
C GLY A 553 -16.32 2.35 14.56
N ALA A 554 -15.37 1.43 14.43
CA ALA A 554 -13.96 1.77 14.24
C ALA A 554 -13.72 2.52 12.91
N ALA A 555 -14.43 2.12 11.84
CA ALA A 555 -14.39 2.81 10.55
C ALA A 555 -14.87 4.26 10.64
N LEU A 556 -15.84 4.57 11.53
CA LEU A 556 -16.23 5.97 11.80
C LEU A 556 -15.06 6.81 12.33
N GLY A 557 -14.15 6.20 13.09
CA GLY A 557 -12.93 6.87 13.55
C GLY A 557 -11.95 7.16 12.41
N ALA A 558 -11.92 6.31 11.39
CA ALA A 558 -11.04 6.46 10.23
C ALA A 558 -11.52 7.53 9.23
N ILE A 559 -12.83 7.82 9.16
CA ILE A 559 -13.39 8.85 8.25
C ILE A 559 -13.39 10.27 8.84
N LEU A 560 -13.04 10.41 10.11
CA LEU A 560 -12.83 11.71 10.75
C LEU A 560 -11.43 12.20 10.41
N GLU A 561 -11.36 13.08 9.41
CA GLU A 561 -10.12 13.64 8.93
C GLU A 561 -9.50 14.54 10.01
N ARG A 562 -8.33 14.14 10.48
CA ARG A 562 -7.60 14.94 11.47
C ARG A 562 -6.85 16.07 10.78
N LYS A 563 -6.79 17.20 11.50
CA LYS A 563 -6.00 18.38 11.11
C LYS A 563 -4.56 17.99 10.78
N GLU A 564 -4.11 18.33 9.58
CA GLU A 564 -2.74 18.23 9.11
C GLU A 564 -2.40 19.53 8.37
N VAL A 565 -1.71 20.43 9.08
CA VAL A 565 -1.33 21.76 8.57
C VAL A 565 -0.03 21.70 7.77
N ARG A 566 0.70 20.59 7.86
CA ARG A 566 2.03 20.47 7.28
C ARG A 566 1.92 19.96 5.86
N THR A 567 2.59 20.66 4.95
CA THR A 567 2.67 20.28 3.52
C THR A 567 3.72 19.20 3.24
N ALA A 568 4.61 18.91 4.18
CA ALA A 568 5.66 17.91 4.02
C ALA A 568 6.01 17.18 5.33
N PRO A 569 6.19 15.83 5.31
CA PRO A 569 6.51 15.05 6.50
C PRO A 569 7.91 15.37 7.02
N ARG A 570 8.07 15.36 8.35
CA ARG A 570 9.36 15.60 9.01
C ARG A 570 10.07 14.30 9.32
N ILE A 571 11.33 14.23 8.93
CA ILE A 571 12.16 13.04 9.08
C ILE A 571 13.28 13.30 10.07
N LEU A 572 13.42 12.37 11.03
CA LEU A 572 14.50 12.40 12.01
C LEU A 572 15.84 12.18 11.31
N THR A 573 16.77 13.13 11.48
CA THR A 573 18.05 13.16 10.76
C THR A 573 19.25 13.06 11.72
N ASN A 574 19.21 13.78 12.84
CA ASN A 574 20.27 13.84 13.87
C ASN A 574 21.71 13.97 13.30
N ARG A 575 21.97 15.01 12.50
CA ARG A 575 23.28 15.28 11.86
C ARG A 575 23.91 16.57 12.34
N ALA A 576 25.23 16.58 12.48
CA ALA A 576 25.99 17.80 12.77
C ALA A 576 26.01 18.73 11.56
N ALA A 577 25.87 20.02 11.80
CA ALA A 577 25.88 21.07 10.80
C ALA A 577 26.38 22.38 11.43
N VAL A 578 26.55 23.39 10.60
CA VAL A 578 27.01 24.73 10.99
C VAL A 578 26.03 25.76 10.44
N LEU A 579 25.49 26.60 11.30
CA LEU A 579 24.66 27.74 10.91
C LEU A 579 25.51 29.00 10.94
N GLN A 580 25.72 29.62 9.78
CA GLN A 580 26.29 30.95 9.69
C GLN A 580 25.16 31.98 9.75
N LEU A 581 25.15 32.77 10.82
CA LEU A 581 24.15 33.81 11.06
C LEU A 581 24.88 35.10 11.41
N HIS A 582 24.58 36.19 10.71
CA HIS A 582 25.35 37.44 10.79
C HIS A 582 26.85 37.18 10.53
N ASN A 583 27.73 37.50 11.47
CA ASN A 583 29.16 37.20 11.44
C ASN A 583 29.54 36.03 12.38
N GLU A 584 28.55 35.34 12.97
CA GLU A 584 28.77 34.22 13.87
C GLU A 584 28.61 32.88 13.15
N THR A 585 29.42 31.92 13.57
CA THR A 585 29.36 30.53 13.09
C THR A 585 28.93 29.66 14.25
N LEU A 586 27.70 29.17 14.20
CA LEU A 586 27.06 28.45 15.30
C LEU A 586 27.04 26.94 14.97
N PRO A 587 27.65 26.08 15.80
CA PRO A 587 27.50 24.64 15.64
C PRO A 587 26.06 24.23 15.98
N VAL A 588 25.43 23.46 15.10
CA VAL A 588 24.06 22.99 15.28
C VAL A 588 23.93 21.50 15.03
N VAL A 589 22.94 20.88 15.65
CA VAL A 589 22.55 19.50 15.36
C VAL A 589 21.18 19.51 14.70
N LEU A 590 21.10 19.10 13.44
CA LEU A 590 19.86 18.93 12.69
C LEU A 590 19.09 17.76 13.27
N LYS A 591 17.96 18.02 13.93
CA LYS A 591 17.12 16.98 14.55
C LYS A 591 16.10 16.42 13.57
N GLU A 592 15.40 17.30 12.87
CA GLU A 592 14.41 16.94 11.85
C GLU A 592 14.67 17.73 10.57
N ALA A 593 14.37 17.14 9.42
CA ALA A 593 14.35 17.82 8.13
C ALA A 593 13.07 17.46 7.37
N ASN A 594 12.58 18.37 6.56
CA ASN A 594 11.59 18.12 5.52
C ASN A 594 11.96 18.91 4.26
N THR A 595 11.18 18.78 3.19
CA THR A 595 11.46 19.45 1.90
C THR A 595 11.42 20.98 1.97
N ASN A 596 10.87 21.55 3.05
CA ASN A 596 10.61 22.98 3.20
C ASN A 596 11.49 23.62 4.29
N GLY A 597 12.24 22.86 5.07
CA GLY A 597 13.07 23.38 6.15
C GLY A 597 13.61 22.34 7.11
N VAL A 598 14.22 22.82 8.19
CA VAL A 598 14.89 22.01 9.21
C VAL A 598 14.49 22.44 10.62
N LEU A 599 14.55 21.48 11.54
CA LEU A 599 14.57 21.71 12.97
C LEU A 599 15.97 21.40 13.48
N MET A 600 16.62 22.39 14.08
CA MET A 600 17.99 22.29 14.56
C MET A 600 18.09 22.62 16.04
N GLN A 601 19.08 22.04 16.70
CA GLN A 601 19.39 22.24 18.11
C GLN A 601 20.73 22.97 18.25
N LEU A 602 20.75 24.02 19.06
CA LEU A 602 21.93 24.78 19.48
C LEU A 602 22.23 24.52 20.95
N GLU A 603 23.49 24.30 21.30
CA GLU A 603 23.90 24.13 22.72
C GLU A 603 23.98 25.46 23.48
N LYS A 604 24.41 26.53 22.81
CA LYS A 604 24.51 27.89 23.38
C LYS A 604 23.82 28.92 22.50
N MET A 605 23.27 29.95 23.14
CA MET A 605 22.66 31.09 22.47
C MET A 605 23.72 32.00 21.83
N PRO A 606 23.43 32.59 20.65
CA PRO A 606 24.22 33.69 20.10
C PRO A 606 24.08 34.97 20.94
N GLU A 607 25.05 35.88 20.85
CA GLU A 607 25.21 37.03 21.76
C GLU A 607 24.09 38.09 21.69
N GLY A 608 23.04 37.90 20.88
CA GLY A 608 21.87 38.80 20.75
C GLY A 608 20.53 38.27 21.25
N GLY A 609 20.46 37.01 21.69
CA GLY A 609 19.29 36.41 22.37
C GLY A 609 18.00 36.16 21.56
N ASN A 610 17.66 36.97 20.56
CA ASN A 610 16.50 36.75 19.68
C ASN A 610 16.94 36.82 18.22
N ILE A 611 16.85 35.68 17.53
CA ILE A 611 17.24 35.53 16.12
C ILE A 611 16.06 35.17 15.22
N LEU A 612 14.84 35.39 15.72
CA LEU A 612 13.61 35.09 14.98
C LEU A 612 13.48 36.01 13.76
N GLY A 613 13.29 35.41 12.59
CA GLY A 613 13.14 36.13 11.33
C GLY A 613 14.44 36.34 10.56
N ASP A 614 15.59 36.12 11.20
CA ASP A 614 16.91 36.28 10.59
C ASP A 614 17.16 35.23 9.51
N THR A 615 17.99 35.59 8.53
CA THR A 615 18.41 34.71 7.44
C THR A 615 19.87 34.35 7.60
N GLY A 616 20.18 33.08 7.43
CA GLY A 616 21.53 32.54 7.53
C GLY A 616 21.82 31.50 6.46
N VAL A 617 23.05 31.00 6.45
CA VAL A 617 23.48 29.91 5.59
C VAL A 617 23.72 28.69 6.47
N LEU A 618 22.94 27.63 6.23
CA LEU A 618 23.17 26.34 6.84
C LEU A 618 24.16 25.55 5.99
N LYS A 619 25.22 25.05 6.62
CA LYS A 619 26.26 24.24 5.98
C LYS A 619 26.35 22.87 6.62
N PHE A 620 26.48 21.84 5.81
CA PHE A 620 26.61 20.47 6.31
C PHE A 620 27.37 19.58 5.32
N MET A 621 28.03 18.56 5.85
CA MET A 621 28.75 17.58 5.04
C MET A 621 27.78 16.58 4.43
N PRO A 622 27.82 16.31 3.11
CA PRO A 622 26.95 15.33 2.47
C PRO A 622 27.06 13.93 3.08
N SER A 623 25.95 13.18 3.05
CA SER A 623 25.89 11.81 3.57
C SER A 623 26.58 10.86 2.59
N ARG A 624 27.91 10.72 2.69
CA ARG A 624 28.67 9.66 2.02
C ARG A 624 29.03 8.58 3.03
N LYS A 625 28.71 7.32 2.71
CA LYS A 625 29.53 6.22 3.22
C LYS A 625 30.90 6.36 2.58
N SER A 626 31.87 6.81 3.37
CA SER A 626 33.28 6.69 3.02
C SER A 626 33.56 5.26 2.55
N ARG A 627 33.79 5.07 1.25
CA ARG A 627 34.73 4.04 0.83
C ARG A 627 36.08 4.73 0.83
N GLY A 628 36.92 4.31 1.78
CA GLY A 628 38.37 4.36 1.59
C GLY A 628 38.69 3.50 0.38
N ALA A 629 38.65 4.10 -0.79
CA ALA A 629 39.26 3.60 -2.00
C ALA A 629 40.33 4.61 -2.35
N ALA A 630 41.58 4.29 -2.00
CA ALA A 630 42.70 4.88 -2.70
C ALA A 630 42.52 4.51 -4.17
N ASP A 631 42.44 5.52 -5.05
CA ASP A 631 42.66 5.30 -6.46
C ASP A 631 44.07 4.72 -6.64
N LYS A 632 44.25 3.78 -7.59
CA LYS A 632 45.54 3.13 -7.85
C LYS A 632 46.65 4.14 -8.22
N ASP A 633 46.26 5.36 -8.59
CA ASP A 633 47.13 6.46 -9.01
C ASP A 633 47.43 7.51 -7.92
N GLY A 634 47.00 7.31 -6.66
CA GLY A 634 47.37 8.22 -5.57
C GLY A 634 46.87 9.67 -5.71
N ARG A 635 45.88 9.92 -6.56
CA ARG A 635 45.23 11.23 -6.66
C ARG A 635 44.25 11.40 -5.50
N GLU A 636 44.34 12.55 -4.82
CA GLU A 636 43.41 12.93 -3.76
C GLU A 636 41.96 12.79 -4.24
N VAL A 637 41.19 11.96 -3.54
CA VAL A 637 39.73 12.00 -3.64
C VAL A 637 39.35 13.40 -3.17
N MET A 638 38.88 14.25 -4.09
CA MET A 638 38.37 15.59 -3.78
C MET A 638 37.59 15.54 -2.47
N SER A 639 38.04 16.34 -1.48
CA SER A 639 37.29 16.54 -0.24
C SER A 639 35.84 16.83 -0.59
N PRO A 640 34.84 16.21 0.08
CA PRO A 640 33.45 16.44 -0.27
C PRO A 640 33.16 17.93 -0.18
N GLU A 641 32.73 18.55 -1.28
CA GLU A 641 32.27 19.93 -1.25
C GLU A 641 31.14 20.05 -0.22
N GLU A 642 31.29 21.00 0.69
CA GLU A 642 30.33 21.30 1.74
C GLU A 642 29.01 21.74 1.10
N GLN A 643 27.89 21.12 1.47
CA GLN A 643 26.58 21.55 0.98
C GLN A 643 26.10 22.75 1.80
N THR A 644 25.53 23.73 1.10
CA THR A 644 25.03 24.96 1.72
C THR A 644 23.59 25.24 1.28
N VAL A 645 22.76 25.75 2.19
CA VAL A 645 21.38 26.17 1.90
C VAL A 645 21.02 27.38 2.73
N ARG A 646 20.41 28.40 2.10
CA ARG A 646 19.90 29.56 2.84
C ARG A 646 18.63 29.23 3.61
N VAL A 647 18.60 29.63 4.87
CA VAL A 647 17.51 29.36 5.80
C VAL A 647 17.04 30.63 6.49
N ARG A 648 15.75 30.73 6.77
CA ARG A 648 15.17 31.79 7.59
C ARG A 648 14.60 31.22 8.89
N ILE A 649 15.00 31.77 10.02
CA ILE A 649 14.54 31.31 11.34
C ILE A 649 13.06 31.66 11.51
N ALA A 650 12.21 30.64 11.62
CA ALA A 650 10.76 30.77 11.72
C ALA A 650 10.23 30.54 13.15
N SER A 651 11.00 29.87 14.00
CA SER A 651 10.65 29.63 15.40
C SER A 651 11.88 29.40 16.25
N GLN A 652 11.80 29.79 17.53
CA GLN A 652 12.80 29.53 18.54
C GLN A 652 12.11 29.12 19.85
N ARG A 653 12.61 28.08 20.51
CA ARG A 653 12.09 27.63 21.82
C ARG A 653 13.17 26.96 22.66
N ALA A 654 13.09 27.09 23.98
CA ALA A 654 13.94 26.34 24.90
C ALA A 654 13.64 24.83 24.81
N GLY A 655 14.68 24.01 24.84
CA GLY A 655 14.61 22.55 24.88
C GLY A 655 15.50 21.97 25.99
N ASN A 656 15.36 20.66 26.24
CA ASN A 656 15.99 20.01 27.40
C ASN A 656 17.54 20.00 27.37
N ALA A 657 18.16 20.18 26.19
CA ALA A 657 19.62 20.13 26.01
C ALA A 657 20.12 21.31 25.17
N GLY A 658 19.42 22.46 25.21
CA GLY A 658 19.76 23.66 24.43
C GLY A 658 18.55 24.30 23.77
N MET A 659 18.78 25.20 22.82
CA MET A 659 17.72 25.89 22.07
C MET A 659 17.33 25.12 20.82
N MET A 660 16.02 24.99 20.56
CA MET A 660 15.48 24.44 19.32
C MET A 660 15.08 25.57 18.39
N LEU A 661 15.63 25.58 17.18
CA LEU A 661 15.30 26.52 16.12
C LEU A 661 14.62 25.78 14.96
N GLY A 662 13.44 26.24 14.56
CA GLY A 662 12.83 25.84 13.30
C GLY A 662 13.15 26.87 12.23
N ALA A 663 13.71 26.45 11.10
CA ALA A 663 14.06 27.32 9.99
C ALA A 663 13.48 26.80 8.68
N GLY A 664 12.91 27.69 7.88
CA GLY A 664 12.42 27.39 6.53
C GLY A 664 13.50 27.66 5.49
N TYR A 665 13.52 26.89 4.40
CA TYR A 665 14.40 27.17 3.28
C TYR A 665 13.97 28.42 2.52
N VAL A 666 14.93 29.26 2.14
CA VAL A 666 14.70 30.51 1.38
C VAL A 666 15.64 30.65 0.18
N ASP A 667 16.06 29.51 -0.37
CA ASP A 667 16.95 29.42 -1.54
C ASP A 667 16.19 29.05 -2.82
N SER A 668 16.93 28.89 -3.94
CA SER A 668 16.34 28.35 -5.17
C SER A 668 15.76 26.95 -4.93
N VAL A 669 14.71 26.59 -5.68
CA VAL A 669 14.06 25.28 -5.56
C VAL A 669 15.08 24.14 -5.75
N ALA A 670 16.02 24.29 -6.70
CA ALA A 670 17.09 23.33 -6.94
C ALA A 670 18.02 23.16 -5.71
N ASN A 671 18.48 24.26 -5.10
CA ASN A 671 19.34 24.19 -3.91
C ASN A 671 18.60 23.58 -2.71
N CYS A 672 17.34 23.98 -2.50
CA CYS A 672 16.48 23.40 -1.46
C CYS A 672 16.27 21.90 -1.69
N ALA A 673 16.06 21.47 -2.94
CA ALA A 673 15.89 20.08 -3.31
C ALA A 673 17.17 19.25 -3.11
N MET A 674 18.34 19.80 -3.45
CA MET A 674 19.63 19.16 -3.22
C MET A 674 19.93 18.97 -1.73
N ALA A 675 19.67 19.99 -0.92
CA ALA A 675 19.80 19.89 0.53
C ALA A 675 18.82 18.87 1.12
N SER A 676 17.56 18.91 0.68
CA SER A 676 16.51 17.97 1.12
C SER A 676 16.83 16.53 0.73
N SER A 677 17.33 16.33 -0.50
CA SER A 677 17.83 15.06 -1.02
C SER A 677 18.87 14.43 -0.10
N ASP A 678 19.87 15.21 0.29
CA ASP A 678 20.91 14.72 1.18
C ASP A 678 20.44 14.53 2.62
N LEU A 679 19.63 15.44 3.18
CA LEU A 679 19.22 15.35 4.58
C LEU A 679 18.17 14.26 4.83
N ILE A 680 17.28 13.99 3.87
CA ILE A 680 16.10 13.14 4.06
C ILE A 680 16.25 11.79 3.37
N TYR A 681 16.65 11.81 2.11
CA TYR A 681 16.50 10.65 1.22
C TYR A 681 17.80 9.86 1.05
N SER A 682 18.95 10.49 1.31
CA SER A 682 20.26 9.87 1.09
C SER A 682 20.52 8.65 1.96
N ASP A 683 20.07 8.70 3.21
CA ASP A 683 20.23 7.64 4.20
C ASP A 683 18.91 7.36 4.90
N LEU A 684 18.24 6.30 4.43
CA LEU A 684 16.98 5.85 5.01
C LEU A 684 17.19 4.99 6.27
N THR A 685 18.40 4.88 6.84
CA THR A 685 18.68 4.01 8.01
C THR A 685 17.79 4.36 9.21
N ILE A 686 17.65 5.65 9.57
CA ILE A 686 16.80 6.07 10.69
C ILE A 686 15.32 5.80 10.41
N PRO A 687 14.73 6.26 9.27
CA PRO A 687 13.35 5.91 8.90
C PRO A 687 13.08 4.41 8.89
N LYS A 688 13.99 3.60 8.33
CA LYS A 688 13.91 2.13 8.31
C LYS A 688 13.90 1.56 9.71
N ALA A 689 14.79 2.03 10.60
CA ALA A 689 14.85 1.55 11.97
C ALA A 689 13.57 1.85 12.75
N LEU A 690 13.00 3.04 12.57
CA LEU A 690 11.72 3.43 13.18
C LEU A 690 10.55 2.60 12.64
N HIS A 691 10.51 2.39 11.33
CA HIS A 691 9.53 1.53 10.70
C HIS A 691 9.63 0.07 11.18
N ASN A 692 10.84 -0.48 11.22
CA ASN A 692 11.07 -1.85 11.69
C ASN A 692 10.64 -2.09 13.15
N ARG A 693 10.63 -1.04 13.99
CA ARG A 693 10.08 -1.12 15.36
C ARG A 693 8.57 -1.37 15.38
N LYS A 694 7.86 -0.94 14.33
CA LYS A 694 6.40 -1.14 14.19
C LYS A 694 6.06 -2.57 13.77
N LEU A 695 7.01 -3.29 13.14
CA LEU A 695 6.86 -4.68 12.67
C LEU A 695 6.87 -5.70 13.83
N SER A 696 6.01 -5.43 14.82
CA SER A 696 5.78 -6.20 16.03
C SER A 696 4.42 -6.87 15.96
N GLY A 697 4.31 -8.07 16.51
CA GLY A 697 3.05 -8.80 16.54
C GLY A 697 2.06 -8.24 17.54
N SER A 698 0.76 -8.35 17.25
CA SER A 698 -0.34 -8.06 18.18
C SER A 698 -1.15 -9.34 18.39
N SER A 699 -1.55 -9.61 19.65
CA SER A 699 -2.43 -10.74 19.95
C SER A 699 -3.86 -10.46 19.51
N VAL A 700 -4.64 -11.50 19.25
CA VAL A 700 -6.07 -11.38 18.87
C VAL A 700 -6.84 -10.58 19.93
N LEU A 701 -6.61 -10.86 21.22
CA LEU A 701 -7.26 -10.12 22.31
C LEU A 701 -6.92 -8.61 22.28
N SER A 702 -5.64 -8.27 22.12
CA SER A 702 -5.21 -6.87 22.03
C SER A 702 -5.80 -6.16 20.81
N GLY A 703 -5.89 -6.84 19.67
CA GLY A 703 -6.55 -6.35 18.47
C GLY A 703 -8.03 -6.10 18.71
N SER A 704 -8.75 -7.07 19.29
CA SER A 704 -10.19 -6.94 19.59
C SER A 704 -10.49 -5.77 20.53
N LEU A 705 -9.72 -5.62 21.61
CA LEU A 705 -9.88 -4.51 22.56
C LEU A 705 -9.64 -3.14 21.88
N ARG A 706 -8.70 -3.07 20.94
CA ARG A 706 -8.40 -1.84 20.20
C ARG A 706 -9.56 -1.45 19.27
N ILE A 707 -10.06 -2.41 18.49
CA ILE A 707 -11.24 -2.20 17.63
C ILE A 707 -12.43 -1.77 18.48
N ALA A 708 -12.70 -2.45 19.60
CA ALA A 708 -13.79 -2.10 20.50
C ALA A 708 -13.65 -0.67 21.06
N ARG A 709 -12.44 -0.26 21.46
CA ARG A 709 -12.17 1.09 21.94
C ARG A 709 -12.45 2.15 20.86
N TRP A 710 -12.01 1.92 19.63
CA TRP A 710 -12.33 2.84 18.52
C TRP A 710 -13.82 2.85 18.22
N ALA A 711 -14.47 1.69 18.20
CA ALA A 711 -15.90 1.58 17.96
C ALA A 711 -16.73 2.35 18.98
N LEU A 712 -16.42 2.22 20.27
CA LEU A 712 -17.12 2.94 21.33
C LEU A 712 -16.88 4.45 21.26
N SER A 713 -15.61 4.87 21.10
CA SER A 713 -15.27 6.29 21.08
C SER A 713 -15.80 7.01 19.83
N ALA A 714 -15.60 6.44 18.65
CA ALA A 714 -16.05 7.04 17.39
C ALA A 714 -17.54 6.82 17.13
N GLY A 715 -18.08 5.65 17.47
CA GLY A 715 -19.50 5.33 17.31
C GLY A 715 -20.44 6.26 18.09
N ILE A 716 -19.95 6.86 19.18
CA ILE A 716 -20.68 7.89 19.94
C ILE A 716 -20.38 9.29 19.36
N ARG A 717 -19.09 9.64 19.23
CA ARG A 717 -18.66 11.01 18.87
C ARG A 717 -19.08 11.43 17.46
N ILE A 718 -18.95 10.54 16.47
CA ILE A 718 -19.10 10.89 15.06
C ILE A 718 -20.56 11.14 14.66
N PRO A 719 -21.54 10.28 15.02
CA PRO A 719 -22.95 10.58 14.74
C PRO A 719 -23.42 11.89 15.39
N MET A 720 -22.97 12.21 16.60
CA MET A 720 -23.29 13.50 17.23
C MET A 720 -22.71 14.69 16.45
N LEU A 721 -21.44 14.61 16.03
CA LEU A 721 -20.83 15.65 15.18
C LEU A 721 -21.57 15.82 13.85
N ALA A 722 -21.99 14.72 13.24
CA ALA A 722 -22.75 14.71 11.99
C ALA A 722 -24.11 15.41 12.13
N VAL A 723 -24.87 15.10 13.19
CA VAL A 723 -26.15 15.76 13.49
C VAL A 723 -25.94 17.25 13.78
N LEU A 724 -24.93 17.62 14.58
CA LEU A 724 -24.60 19.01 14.85
C LEU A 724 -24.19 19.78 13.59
N SER A 725 -23.46 19.14 12.68
CA SER A 725 -23.09 19.71 11.38
C SER A 725 -24.32 19.96 10.51
N LEU A 726 -25.25 19.00 10.41
CA LEU A 726 -26.51 19.18 9.69
C LEU A 726 -27.34 20.34 10.26
N LEU A 727 -27.49 20.40 11.59
CA LEU A 727 -28.22 21.49 12.27
C LEU A 727 -27.56 22.86 12.02
N ARG A 728 -26.22 22.93 12.02
CA ARG A 728 -25.49 24.17 11.72
C ARG A 728 -25.57 24.56 10.24
N SER A 729 -25.54 23.60 9.32
CA SER A 729 -25.66 23.84 7.88
C SER A 729 -27.08 24.31 7.49
N GLY A 730 -28.11 23.83 8.18
CA GLY A 730 -29.49 24.34 8.06
C GLY A 730 -29.66 25.79 8.53
N LEU A 731 -28.76 26.28 9.41
CA LEU A 731 -28.76 27.64 9.94
C LEU A 731 -27.81 28.60 9.20
N ARG A 732 -26.89 28.09 8.36
CA ARG A 732 -25.97 28.91 7.55
C ARG A 732 -26.07 28.52 6.07
N ARG A 733 -27.04 29.11 5.35
CA ARG A 733 -26.95 29.24 3.88
C ARG A 733 -25.88 30.28 3.51
N LYS A 734 -24.61 29.90 3.61
CA LYS A 734 -23.55 30.44 2.75
C LYS A 734 -22.67 29.26 2.31
N PRO A 735 -22.45 29.05 1.01
CA PRO A 735 -21.52 28.03 0.56
C PRO A 735 -20.13 28.38 1.10
N ALA A 736 -19.49 27.44 1.79
CA ALA A 736 -18.07 27.55 2.06
C ALA A 736 -17.34 27.56 0.71
N ALA A 737 -16.57 28.61 0.44
CA ALA A 737 -15.63 28.61 -0.68
C ALA A 737 -14.61 27.51 -0.40
N GLY A 738 -14.54 26.50 -1.28
CA GLY A 738 -13.67 25.34 -1.10
C GLY A 738 -14.37 24.06 -0.62
N ALA A 739 -15.68 23.90 -0.85
CA ALA A 739 -16.29 22.57 -0.77
C ALA A 739 -15.48 21.63 -1.68
N GLN A 740 -14.78 20.64 -1.09
CA GLN A 740 -14.26 19.51 -1.82
C GLN A 740 -15.45 18.85 -2.50
N GLU A 741 -15.67 19.18 -3.77
CA GLU A 741 -16.61 18.44 -4.59
C GLU A 741 -16.17 16.97 -4.54
N LEU A 742 -17.13 16.08 -4.34
CA LEU A 742 -16.90 14.65 -4.51
C LEU A 742 -16.17 14.49 -5.84
N PRO A 743 -14.96 13.88 -5.88
CA PRO A 743 -14.30 13.70 -7.15
C PRO A 743 -15.29 12.98 -8.07
N GLU A 744 -15.61 13.56 -9.24
CA GLU A 744 -16.63 13.04 -10.19
C GLU A 744 -16.50 11.53 -10.41
N THR A 745 -15.29 11.01 -10.22
CA THR A 745 -14.86 9.60 -10.26
C THR A 745 -15.50 8.61 -9.27
N LEU A 746 -16.07 9.07 -8.15
CA LEU A 746 -16.64 8.18 -7.12
C LEU A 746 -18.13 7.89 -7.29
N LEU A 747 -18.85 8.76 -8.00
CA LEU A 747 -20.32 8.71 -8.12
C LEU A 747 -20.83 8.53 -9.54
N THR A 748 -19.98 8.60 -10.57
CA THR A 748 -20.42 8.37 -11.95
C THR A 748 -20.27 6.89 -12.33
N PRO A 749 -21.37 6.16 -12.59
CA PRO A 749 -21.33 5.14 -13.64
C PRO A 749 -20.85 5.86 -14.90
N ALA A 750 -19.83 5.33 -15.58
CA ALA A 750 -19.47 5.86 -16.88
C ALA A 750 -20.69 5.69 -17.81
N GLU A 751 -21.18 6.80 -18.38
CA GLU A 751 -22.13 6.78 -19.51
C GLU A 751 -21.60 5.93 -20.67
#